data_AF-A0A420SUG5-F1
#
_entry.id   AF-A0A420SUG5-F1
#
_cell.length_a   1.000
_cell.length_b   1.000
_cell.length_c   1.000
_cell.angle_alpha   90.00
_cell.angle_beta   90.00
_cell.angle_gamma   90.00
#
_symmetry.space_group_name_H-M   'P 1'
#
loop_
_entity.id
_entity.type
_entity.pdbx_description
1 polymer ?
#
loop_
_entity_poly.entity_id
_entity_poly.type
_entity_poly.pdbx_seq_one_letter_code
_entity_poly.pdbx_strand_id
1 'polypeptide(L)'
;MICPIPLLKSARRAWRPFTSNQDRTECASKITSPSRGDFMVKLKLECSVNIDTLRGQLLYEIQGLYYYNPDVIADITCIDMEQIGKDKVLVSGVKGLPAPETLKVAIMALGGYQAEFSLYITGLKTKEKARSFEEMARRIVDTSKFEVLDFQLYGTPKENPRNQLEATVQLRVFAQSRDAKNLTAGRFLGPMMSNQLQGYPGLTANLDYRTAAPKLITTYFPGLFDRKRMEQVVHFVNQPERTIRVHDDDVIITPRLDLPKQLSAETKDPVPLDRFGPTRRVALGSRVFSRSGDKGANVNVGLFFPAGKDMNQKYDWLRSFLTVQNFRAILADEVSSNVFIDSSGLNSKDLLTRRKSSIIVDLKTADGIRTIRDIIKHVDIVIDPFRPGVLEKLGLGPAELASLNPRLILARMTGFRRDGKYRNMAGHDINYVAVSGVLSMLGPSDGVPSPPMNLLGDFAGGGLVCFLGIVLALLERTTSGRGQVVEANMVDGSAFIATSPRLNMKTSLWNRDRGTNLLDGGCPYYAVYETKDSRYMAVGALEPQFFAILVQKLKPYGLQHPPDREDRSSWPELRNQLAKIFRSQSRAHWESIFDETDACVTPVLTQQELEASRYEQRPIVRLDTSPALPNNIPEHDGYKSSPLRAGHGGVQVLSEWLGWKLGVDFDDTDRGIVGHATKSAKL
;
A
#
# COMPACT_ATOMS: atom_id res chain seq x y z
N MET A 1 9.57 31.25 -19.40
CA MET A 1 9.31 29.89 -19.87
C MET A 1 9.60 29.83 -21.35
N ILE A 2 10.52 28.93 -21.68
CA ILE A 2 10.92 28.59 -23.04
C ILE A 2 10.12 27.33 -23.36
N CYS A 3 9.18 27.42 -24.30
CA CYS A 3 8.76 26.30 -25.13
C CYS A 3 9.40 26.57 -26.50
N PRO A 4 10.21 25.65 -27.05
CA PRO A 4 9.66 24.45 -27.67
C PRO A 4 10.43 23.16 -27.31
N ILE A 5 9.71 22.04 -27.21
CA ILE A 5 10.20 20.67 -27.48
C ILE A 5 11.41 20.21 -26.63
N PRO A 6 11.22 19.36 -25.59
CA PRO A 6 12.28 18.83 -24.75
C PRO A 6 13.11 17.69 -25.40
N LEU A 7 13.44 17.82 -26.68
CA LEU A 7 14.54 17.04 -27.28
C LEU A 7 15.92 17.52 -26.79
N LEU A 8 15.98 18.60 -26.01
CA LEU A 8 17.22 19.29 -25.62
C LEU A 8 17.26 19.66 -24.13
N LYS A 9 17.03 18.68 -23.24
CA LYS A 9 17.42 18.79 -21.81
C LYS A 9 18.32 17.65 -21.31
N SER A 10 18.87 16.83 -22.20
CA SER A 10 19.97 15.91 -21.88
C SER A 10 21.33 16.63 -21.93
N ALA A 11 21.47 17.69 -21.16
CA ALA A 11 22.76 18.33 -20.91
C ALA A 11 22.68 19.11 -19.59
N ARG A 12 22.55 18.39 -18.47
CA ARG A 12 22.93 18.89 -17.14
C ARG A 12 23.00 17.73 -16.14
N ARG A 13 24.23 17.27 -15.91
CA ARG A 13 24.72 16.54 -14.71
C ARG A 13 24.43 15.03 -14.62
N ALA A 14 25.27 14.25 -15.27
CA ALA A 14 25.87 13.08 -14.62
C ALA A 14 27.27 13.49 -14.08
N TRP A 15 27.28 14.01 -12.85
CA TRP A 15 28.35 14.01 -11.83
C TRP A 15 29.86 13.95 -12.25
N ARG A 16 30.53 15.13 -12.41
CA ARG A 16 31.68 15.75 -11.64
C ARG A 16 33.02 14.95 -11.53
N PRO A 17 34.19 15.59 -11.28
CA PRO A 17 34.71 16.94 -11.58
C PRO A 17 36.02 16.88 -12.41
N PHE A 18 36.42 17.92 -13.16
CA PHE A 18 37.83 18.36 -13.33
C PHE A 18 37.87 19.63 -14.20
N THR A 19 38.95 20.36 -14.01
CA THR A 19 39.25 21.74 -14.37
C THR A 19 39.55 21.97 -15.85
N SER A 20 39.42 23.24 -16.23
CA SER A 20 40.08 24.00 -17.31
C SER A 20 39.50 24.00 -18.73
N ASN A 21 39.49 25.24 -19.24
CA ASN A 21 39.48 25.75 -20.60
C ASN A 21 38.31 25.47 -21.55
N GLN A 22 37.64 26.60 -21.85
CA GLN A 22 37.25 27.10 -23.17
C GLN A 22 36.83 26.12 -24.27
N ASP A 23 35.66 26.46 -24.81
CA ASP A 23 35.13 26.17 -26.12
C ASP A 23 34.47 24.81 -26.38
N ARG A 24 33.26 24.96 -26.93
CA ARG A 24 32.41 23.99 -27.64
C ARG A 24 31.52 23.11 -26.75
N THR A 25 30.21 23.37 -26.80
CA THR A 25 29.17 22.42 -27.28
C THR A 25 27.74 22.98 -27.11
N GLU A 26 27.19 23.58 -28.18
CA GLU A 26 25.73 23.78 -28.37
C GLU A 26 25.20 22.64 -29.27
N CYS A 27 24.41 21.71 -28.72
CA CYS A 27 23.73 20.68 -29.51
C CYS A 27 22.36 21.19 -29.97
N ALA A 28 22.20 21.32 -31.29
CA ALA A 28 20.99 21.61 -32.07
C ALA A 28 20.49 23.07 -32.06
N SER A 29 20.39 23.66 -33.26
CA SER A 29 19.78 24.96 -33.48
C SER A 29 19.19 25.08 -34.89
N LYS A 30 17.86 25.17 -34.96
CA LYS A 30 16.97 25.89 -35.89
C LYS A 30 15.68 25.09 -36.06
N ILE A 31 14.63 25.52 -35.37
CA ILE A 31 13.25 25.11 -35.64
C ILE A 31 12.76 26.03 -36.76
N THR A 32 12.64 25.52 -37.98
CA THR A 32 11.87 26.16 -39.04
C THR A 32 10.49 25.54 -39.01
N SER A 33 9.46 26.33 -38.69
CA SER A 33 8.06 25.91 -38.68
C SER A 33 7.48 26.07 -40.09
N PRO A 34 7.27 25.01 -40.87
CA PRO A 34 6.15 25.00 -41.81
C PRO A 34 4.88 24.84 -40.96
N SER A 35 3.89 25.69 -41.19
CA SER A 35 2.61 25.75 -40.46
C SER A 35 2.07 24.41 -39.95
N ARG A 36 1.64 24.37 -38.67
CA ARG A 36 0.98 23.27 -37.91
C ARG A 36 1.90 22.24 -37.20
N GLY A 37 2.65 22.67 -36.19
CA GLY A 37 3.22 21.75 -35.17
C GLY A 37 4.39 20.87 -35.63
N ASP A 38 4.69 20.87 -36.93
CA ASP A 38 5.82 20.14 -37.51
C ASP A 38 7.14 20.88 -37.25
N PHE A 39 8.20 20.12 -36.95
CA PHE A 39 9.52 20.67 -36.73
C PHE A 39 10.61 19.74 -37.25
N MET A 40 11.67 20.36 -37.76
CA MET A 40 12.87 19.65 -38.18
C MET A 40 13.89 19.61 -37.05
N VAL A 41 14.43 18.43 -36.78
CA VAL A 41 15.53 18.24 -35.84
C VAL A 41 16.81 18.06 -36.66
N LYS A 42 17.75 18.99 -36.46
CA LYS A 42 19.08 18.97 -37.07
C LYS A 42 20.15 19.25 -36.02
N LEU A 43 21.18 18.40 -35.95
CA LEU A 43 22.32 18.59 -35.04
C LEU A 43 23.44 19.43 -35.68
N LYS A 44 24.28 20.02 -34.82
CA LYS A 44 25.41 20.90 -35.18
C LYS A 44 26.80 20.30 -34.86
N LEU A 45 26.88 19.11 -34.27
CA LEU A 45 28.11 18.49 -33.73
C LEU A 45 28.30 17.04 -34.23
N GLU A 46 29.46 16.44 -33.96
CA GLU A 46 29.92 15.08 -34.35
C GLU A 46 29.15 13.92 -33.68
N CYS A 47 27.82 13.92 -33.77
CA CYS A 47 26.94 12.83 -33.32
C CYS A 47 25.88 12.56 -34.39
N SER A 48 25.40 11.32 -34.49
CA SER A 48 24.38 10.96 -35.47
C SER A 48 22.95 11.27 -34.99
N VAL A 49 22.12 11.86 -35.87
CA VAL A 49 20.67 12.01 -35.64
C VAL A 49 19.92 11.15 -36.64
N ASN A 50 19.21 10.17 -36.10
CA ASN A 50 18.30 9.37 -36.89
C ASN A 50 16.99 9.15 -36.13
N ILE A 51 16.03 8.54 -36.81
CA ILE A 51 14.72 8.24 -36.23
C ILE A 51 14.87 7.46 -34.91
N ASP A 52 15.80 6.52 -34.82
CA ASP A 52 15.95 5.68 -33.62
C ASP A 52 16.54 6.45 -32.43
N THR A 53 17.48 7.37 -32.67
CA THR A 53 17.99 8.24 -31.60
C THR A 53 16.90 9.17 -31.07
N LEU A 54 16.02 9.69 -31.96
CA LEU A 54 14.87 10.50 -31.55
C LEU A 54 13.77 9.69 -30.86
N ARG A 55 13.41 8.50 -31.36
CA ARG A 55 12.45 7.59 -30.70
C ARG A 55 12.92 7.19 -29.32
N GLY A 56 14.19 6.81 -29.21
CA GLY A 56 14.77 6.47 -27.91
C GLY A 56 14.77 7.67 -26.96
N GLN A 57 15.04 8.88 -27.44
CA GLN A 57 14.95 10.08 -26.62
C GLN A 57 13.50 10.39 -26.21
N LEU A 58 12.54 10.18 -27.10
CA LEU A 58 11.12 10.34 -26.80
C LEU A 58 10.70 9.35 -25.70
N LEU A 59 11.02 8.06 -25.84
CA LEU A 59 10.76 7.03 -24.83
C LEU A 59 11.40 7.33 -23.46
N TYR A 60 12.54 8.00 -23.45
CA TYR A 60 13.20 8.45 -22.22
C TYR A 60 12.41 9.58 -21.52
N GLU A 61 11.79 10.48 -22.28
CA GLU A 61 11.18 11.71 -21.76
C GLU A 61 9.67 11.60 -21.47
N ILE A 62 8.91 10.84 -22.26
CA ILE A 62 7.45 10.91 -22.23
C ILE A 62 6.83 9.99 -21.17
N GLN A 63 5.80 10.49 -20.49
CA GLN A 63 5.02 9.75 -19.48
C GLN A 63 3.72 9.15 -20.07
N GLY A 64 3.49 9.35 -21.38
CA GLY A 64 2.30 8.91 -22.10
C GLY A 64 2.05 9.76 -23.35
N LEU A 65 0.87 9.62 -23.96
CA LEU A 65 0.48 10.28 -25.22
C LEU A 65 0.21 11.78 -25.08
N TYR A 66 -0.06 12.24 -23.85
CA TYR A 66 -0.17 13.67 -23.55
C TYR A 66 1.01 14.09 -22.67
N TYR A 67 1.89 14.92 -23.21
CA TYR A 67 3.05 15.41 -22.48
C TYR A 67 2.75 16.78 -21.88
N TYR A 68 2.40 16.81 -20.58
CA TYR A 68 2.04 18.03 -19.87
C TYR A 68 3.26 18.88 -19.53
N ASN A 69 3.31 20.09 -20.07
CA ASN A 69 4.20 21.16 -19.61
C ASN A 69 3.40 22.27 -18.91
N PRO A 70 4.06 23.13 -18.12
CA PRO A 70 3.41 24.27 -17.46
C PRO A 70 2.68 25.26 -18.38
N ASP A 71 3.04 25.30 -19.66
CA ASP A 71 2.63 26.30 -20.64
C ASP A 71 1.93 25.72 -21.87
N VAL A 72 2.02 24.41 -22.09
CA VAL A 72 1.34 23.70 -23.18
C VAL A 72 1.23 22.22 -22.85
N ILE A 73 0.17 21.57 -23.31
CA ILE A 73 0.11 20.11 -23.32
C ILE A 73 0.44 19.67 -24.75
N ALA A 74 1.51 18.89 -24.93
CA ALA A 74 1.82 18.32 -26.22
C ALA A 74 1.06 17.00 -26.39
N ASP A 75 0.06 17.01 -27.26
CA ASP A 75 -0.63 15.83 -27.75
C ASP A 75 0.22 15.19 -28.86
N ILE A 76 0.78 14.02 -28.54
CA ILE A 76 1.65 13.26 -29.44
C ILE A 76 0.96 11.99 -29.97
N THR A 77 -0.37 11.91 -29.92
CA THR A 77 -1.10 10.72 -30.41
C THR A 77 -0.83 10.40 -31.87
N CYS A 78 -0.51 11.42 -32.67
CA CYS A 78 -0.27 11.31 -34.10
C CYS A 78 1.18 11.60 -34.49
N ILE A 79 2.13 11.51 -33.54
CA ILE A 79 3.53 11.81 -33.83
C ILE A 79 4.11 10.86 -34.88
N ASP A 80 4.78 11.44 -35.88
CA ASP A 80 5.49 10.69 -36.91
C ASP A 80 6.91 11.24 -37.10
N MET A 81 7.81 10.40 -37.62
CA MET A 81 9.22 10.73 -37.81
C MET A 81 9.74 10.20 -39.14
N GLU A 82 10.24 11.12 -39.98
CA GLU A 82 10.79 10.80 -41.30
C GLU A 82 12.27 11.21 -41.40
N GLN A 83 13.12 10.28 -41.85
CA GLN A 83 14.54 10.55 -42.08
C GLN A 83 14.72 11.28 -43.42
N ILE A 84 14.78 12.61 -43.37
CA ILE A 84 14.88 13.46 -44.58
C ILE A 84 16.32 13.81 -45.00
N GLY A 85 17.32 13.30 -44.28
CA GLY A 85 18.72 13.42 -44.67
C GLY A 85 19.69 12.96 -43.59
N LYS A 86 20.99 12.99 -43.90
CA LYS A 86 22.04 12.71 -42.92
C LYS A 86 21.92 13.69 -41.75
N ASP A 87 21.73 13.14 -40.55
CA ASP A 87 21.58 13.89 -39.29
C ASP A 87 20.40 14.88 -39.29
N LYS A 88 19.34 14.54 -40.05
CA LYS A 88 18.11 15.32 -40.19
C LYS A 88 16.89 14.43 -40.16
N VAL A 89 16.01 14.69 -39.20
CA VAL A 89 14.72 14.01 -39.08
C VAL A 89 13.62 15.06 -39.02
N LEU A 90 12.60 14.87 -39.84
CA LEU A 90 11.34 15.60 -39.75
C LEU A 90 10.49 14.93 -38.68
N VAL A 91 10.01 15.69 -37.70
CA VAL A 91 9.04 15.23 -36.71
C VAL A 91 7.74 15.98 -36.97
N SER A 92 6.65 15.25 -37.15
CA SER A 92 5.34 15.80 -37.51
C SER A 92 4.24 15.24 -36.61
N GLY A 93 3.05 15.83 -36.71
CA GLY A 93 1.84 15.29 -36.06
C GLY A 93 1.72 15.54 -34.56
N VAL A 94 2.57 16.39 -33.99
CA VAL A 94 2.45 16.88 -32.61
C VAL A 94 1.48 18.06 -32.55
N LYS A 95 0.45 17.95 -31.72
CA LYS A 95 -0.56 18.99 -31.53
C LYS A 95 -0.39 19.67 -30.17
N GLY A 96 -0.35 21.00 -30.15
CA GLY A 96 -0.40 21.76 -28.90
C GLY A 96 -1.84 21.88 -28.41
N LEU A 97 -2.07 21.59 -27.12
CA LEU A 97 -3.30 21.88 -26.40
C LEU A 97 -3.04 22.92 -25.29
N PRO A 98 -4.08 23.64 -24.82
CA PRO A 98 -3.91 24.69 -23.82
C PRO A 98 -3.27 24.17 -22.52
N ALA A 99 -2.54 25.06 -21.82
CA ALA A 99 -1.78 24.72 -20.63
C ALA A 99 -2.66 24.08 -19.53
N PRO A 100 -2.14 23.18 -18.70
CA PRO A 100 -2.89 22.68 -17.55
C PRO A 100 -3.10 23.80 -16.50
N GLU A 101 -4.19 23.73 -15.74
CA GLU A 101 -4.43 24.64 -14.60
C GLU A 101 -3.36 24.55 -13.49
N THR A 102 -2.54 23.50 -13.50
CA THR A 102 -1.46 23.27 -12.52
C THR A 102 -0.08 23.28 -13.17
N LEU A 103 0.90 23.87 -12.49
CA LEU A 103 2.31 23.82 -12.82
C LEU A 103 2.96 22.55 -12.24
N LYS A 104 3.72 21.82 -13.06
CA LYS A 104 4.62 20.77 -12.56
C LYS A 104 5.88 21.43 -11.98
N VAL A 105 6.05 21.35 -10.67
CA VAL A 105 7.24 21.89 -9.98
C VAL A 105 8.07 20.76 -9.40
N ALA A 106 9.36 21.04 -9.25
CA ALA A 106 10.33 20.16 -8.64
C ALA A 106 11.02 20.93 -7.50
N ILE A 107 10.78 20.52 -6.27
CA ILE A 107 11.45 21.10 -5.11
C ILE A 107 12.66 20.24 -4.78
N MET A 108 13.83 20.86 -4.84
CA MET A 108 15.09 20.26 -4.39
C MET A 108 15.37 20.79 -2.98
N ALA A 109 15.43 19.89 -2.00
CA ALA A 109 15.74 20.25 -0.62
C ALA A 109 16.92 19.43 -0.10
N LEU A 110 17.62 19.91 0.92
CA LEU A 110 18.67 19.14 1.56
C LEU A 110 18.06 17.95 2.31
N GLY A 111 18.43 16.73 1.89
CA GLY A 111 17.86 15.47 2.39
C GLY A 111 18.67 14.84 3.51
N GLY A 112 19.63 15.56 4.09
CA GLY A 112 20.61 15.00 5.03
C GLY A 112 21.87 14.53 4.32
N TYR A 113 22.42 13.40 4.76
CA TYR A 113 23.71 12.89 4.31
C TYR A 113 23.61 11.42 3.94
N GLN A 114 24.41 10.98 2.97
CA GLN A 114 24.63 9.58 2.65
C GLN A 114 26.09 9.17 2.85
N ALA A 115 26.32 7.89 3.11
CA ALA A 115 27.63 7.27 3.07
C ALA A 115 27.51 5.86 2.50
N GLU A 116 28.57 5.41 1.84
CA GLU A 116 28.60 4.10 1.19
C GLU A 116 29.89 3.37 1.51
N PHE A 117 29.78 2.07 1.73
CA PHE A 117 30.92 1.20 1.94
C PHE A 117 30.76 -0.05 1.08
N SER A 118 31.74 -0.34 0.23
CA SER A 118 31.71 -1.52 -0.63
C SER A 118 32.74 -2.55 -0.18
N LEU A 119 32.34 -3.80 -0.21
CA LEU A 119 33.21 -4.95 -0.01
C LEU A 119 32.94 -6.00 -1.09
N TYR A 120 33.90 -6.88 -1.28
CA TYR A 120 33.86 -7.93 -2.28
C TYR A 120 33.76 -9.28 -1.58
N ILE A 121 32.85 -10.11 -2.09
CA ILE A 121 32.58 -11.45 -1.59
C ILE A 121 33.08 -12.43 -2.65
N THR A 122 34.11 -13.19 -2.31
CA THR A 122 34.71 -14.18 -3.20
C THR A 122 34.33 -15.61 -2.78
N GLY A 123 34.08 -16.46 -3.77
CA GLY A 123 33.87 -17.90 -3.59
C GLY A 123 32.40 -18.30 -3.52
N LEU A 124 32.13 -19.47 -2.94
CA LEU A 124 30.79 -20.05 -2.89
C LEU A 124 29.90 -19.36 -1.84
N LYS A 125 28.58 -19.60 -1.94
CA LYS A 125 27.56 -19.13 -0.98
C LYS A 125 27.55 -17.62 -0.77
N THR A 126 27.67 -16.86 -1.87
CA THR A 126 27.79 -15.40 -1.84
C THR A 126 26.59 -14.73 -1.17
N LYS A 127 25.38 -15.28 -1.33
CA LYS A 127 24.15 -14.75 -0.71
C LYS A 127 24.15 -14.94 0.81
N GLU A 128 24.54 -16.12 1.28
CA GLU A 128 24.61 -16.45 2.71
C GLU A 128 25.70 -15.63 3.40
N LYS A 129 26.85 -15.45 2.74
CA LYS A 129 27.92 -14.56 3.18
C LYS A 129 27.43 -13.11 3.30
N ALA A 130 26.75 -12.59 2.28
CA ALA A 130 26.20 -11.24 2.31
C ALA A 130 25.20 -11.04 3.47
N ARG A 131 24.28 -12.00 3.66
CA ARG A 131 23.31 -12.00 4.77
C ARG A 131 24.00 -12.01 6.13
N SER A 132 25.02 -12.85 6.30
CA SER A 132 25.80 -12.91 7.54
C SER A 132 26.46 -11.56 7.85
N PHE A 133 27.03 -10.88 6.85
CA PHE A 133 27.60 -9.55 7.03
C PHE A 133 26.55 -8.54 7.47
N GLU A 134 25.38 -8.51 6.82
CA GLU A 134 24.27 -7.62 7.15
C GLU A 134 23.78 -7.82 8.59
N GLU A 135 23.53 -9.05 9.01
CA GLU A 135 23.02 -9.37 10.35
C GLU A 135 23.96 -8.85 11.45
N MET A 136 25.27 -9.03 11.27
CA MET A 136 26.26 -8.55 12.22
C MET A 136 26.39 -7.02 12.19
N ALA A 137 26.42 -6.42 11.00
CA ALA A 137 26.50 -4.98 10.84
C ALA A 137 25.35 -4.27 11.58
N ARG A 138 24.12 -4.78 11.46
CA ARG A 138 22.92 -4.25 12.15
C ARG A 138 22.96 -4.40 13.67
N ARG A 139 23.77 -5.31 14.22
CA ARG A 139 23.97 -5.48 15.68
C ARG A 139 25.02 -4.52 16.25
N ILE A 140 26.01 -4.13 15.44
CA ILE A 140 27.13 -3.28 15.88
C ILE A 140 26.73 -1.80 15.83
N VAL A 141 25.95 -1.39 14.83
CA VAL A 141 25.52 0.00 14.70
C VAL A 141 24.19 0.26 15.43
N ASP A 142 24.00 1.49 15.91
CA ASP A 142 22.69 1.96 16.36
C ASP A 142 21.81 2.25 15.13
N THR A 143 21.00 1.27 14.75
CA THR A 143 20.14 1.33 13.56
C THR A 143 19.12 2.47 13.63
N SER A 144 18.76 2.96 14.83
CA SER A 144 17.84 4.10 15.00
C SER A 144 18.40 5.44 14.49
N LYS A 145 19.71 5.50 14.22
CA LYS A 145 20.40 6.71 13.73
C LYS A 145 20.40 6.83 12.21
N PHE A 146 19.89 5.83 11.50
CA PHE A 146 19.85 5.81 10.04
C PHE A 146 18.40 5.89 9.55
N GLU A 147 18.14 6.78 8.61
CA GLU A 147 16.87 6.79 7.86
C GLU A 147 16.83 5.67 6.82
N VAL A 148 18.01 5.35 6.25
CA VAL A 148 18.20 4.22 5.34
C VAL A 148 19.46 3.49 5.78
N LEU A 149 19.37 2.17 5.91
CA LEU A 149 20.52 1.28 6.06
C LEU A 149 20.25 0.01 5.25
N ASP A 150 20.88 -0.06 4.08
CA ASP A 150 20.57 -1.04 3.04
C ASP A 150 21.83 -1.79 2.58
N PHE A 151 21.67 -3.07 2.23
CA PHE A 151 22.73 -4.01 1.88
C PHE A 151 22.45 -4.63 0.51
N GLN A 152 23.26 -4.27 -0.48
CA GLN A 152 22.97 -4.51 -1.89
C GLN A 152 24.05 -5.41 -2.50
N LEU A 153 23.69 -6.65 -2.84
CA LEU A 153 24.60 -7.60 -3.47
C LEU A 153 24.52 -7.48 -5.00
N TYR A 154 25.57 -6.95 -5.62
CA TYR A 154 25.70 -6.76 -7.05
C TYR A 154 26.45 -7.92 -7.72
N GLY A 155 25.80 -8.49 -8.74
CA GLY A 155 26.37 -9.51 -9.61
C GLY A 155 25.93 -10.93 -9.27
N THR A 156 26.32 -11.88 -10.12
CA THR A 156 26.16 -13.31 -9.90
C THR A 156 27.48 -13.98 -10.25
N PRO A 157 28.07 -14.80 -9.36
CA PRO A 157 29.32 -15.48 -9.66
C PRO A 157 29.12 -16.43 -10.84
N LYS A 158 30.15 -16.60 -11.65
CA LYS A 158 30.12 -17.57 -12.74
C LYS A 158 30.01 -18.98 -12.17
N GLU A 159 29.26 -19.86 -12.83
CA GLU A 159 28.99 -21.24 -12.36
C GLU A 159 30.28 -22.08 -12.23
N ASN A 160 31.30 -21.81 -13.05
CA ASN A 160 32.63 -22.41 -12.98
C ASN A 160 33.71 -21.34 -13.23
N PRO A 161 34.09 -20.56 -12.21
CA PRO A 161 35.00 -19.44 -12.37
C PRO A 161 36.42 -19.95 -12.62
N ARG A 162 37.10 -19.44 -13.64
CA ARG A 162 38.48 -19.79 -13.99
C ARG A 162 39.53 -19.04 -13.17
N ASN A 163 39.11 -17.99 -12.46
CA ASN A 163 39.93 -17.17 -11.59
C ASN A 163 39.07 -16.52 -10.50
N GLN A 164 39.71 -15.88 -9.52
CA GLN A 164 39.02 -15.26 -8.38
C GLN A 164 38.10 -14.11 -8.79
N LEU A 165 38.43 -13.36 -9.85
CA LEU A 165 37.59 -12.25 -10.31
C LEU A 165 36.23 -12.75 -10.79
N GLU A 166 36.21 -13.85 -11.56
CA GLU A 166 34.97 -14.49 -12.02
C GLU A 166 34.11 -15.07 -10.87
N ALA A 167 34.72 -15.29 -9.70
CA ALA A 167 34.08 -15.83 -8.50
C ALA A 167 33.67 -14.74 -7.49
N THR A 168 33.76 -13.46 -7.85
CA THR A 168 33.61 -12.33 -6.92
C THR A 168 32.39 -11.47 -7.26
N VAL A 169 31.60 -11.15 -6.23
CA VAL A 169 30.48 -10.20 -6.30
C VAL A 169 30.71 -9.04 -5.33
N GLN A 170 30.08 -7.89 -5.59
CA GLN A 170 30.21 -6.72 -4.72
C GLN A 170 29.03 -6.63 -3.77
N LEU A 171 29.27 -6.45 -2.48
CA LEU A 171 28.27 -6.03 -1.50
C LEU A 171 28.48 -4.55 -1.20
N ARG A 172 27.47 -3.73 -1.49
CA ARG A 172 27.41 -2.31 -1.15
C ARG A 172 26.54 -2.11 0.07
N VAL A 173 27.09 -1.46 1.09
CA VAL A 173 26.35 -0.96 2.26
C VAL A 173 26.05 0.50 2.03
N PHE A 174 24.77 0.86 2.01
CA PHE A 174 24.29 2.21 1.77
C PHE A 174 23.57 2.74 3.00
N ALA A 175 23.95 3.93 3.47
CA ALA A 175 23.34 4.54 4.63
C ALA A 175 22.95 6.01 4.40
N GLN A 176 21.80 6.42 4.94
CA GLN A 176 21.36 7.82 4.99
C GLN A 176 20.99 8.25 6.41
N SER A 177 21.28 9.50 6.75
CA SER A 177 20.96 10.12 8.05
C SER A 177 20.80 11.63 7.90
N ARG A 178 19.90 12.24 8.69
CA ARG A 178 19.78 13.71 8.78
C ARG A 178 21.03 14.37 9.35
N ASP A 179 21.68 13.71 10.30
CA ASP A 179 22.89 14.22 10.97
C ASP A 179 24.13 13.53 10.39
N ALA A 180 25.04 14.32 9.82
CA ALA A 180 26.33 13.85 9.31
C ALA A 180 27.16 13.14 10.39
N LYS A 181 26.99 13.49 11.67
CA LYS A 181 27.74 12.88 12.78
C LYS A 181 27.51 11.37 12.86
N ASN A 182 26.32 10.89 12.49
CA ASN A 182 25.99 9.46 12.50
C ASN A 182 26.71 8.67 11.40
N LEU A 183 27.17 9.35 10.35
CA LEU A 183 27.88 8.75 9.21
C LEU A 183 29.39 8.97 9.28
N THR A 184 29.91 9.47 10.41
CA THR A 184 31.35 9.65 10.60
C THR A 184 32.09 8.32 10.61
N ALA A 185 33.40 8.38 10.38
CA ALA A 185 34.25 7.19 10.38
C ALA A 185 34.08 6.35 11.66
N GLY A 186 33.93 6.96 12.83
CA GLY A 186 33.73 6.22 14.09
C GLY A 186 32.34 5.58 14.27
N ARG A 187 31.31 6.04 13.55
CA ARG A 187 29.91 5.60 13.73
C ARG A 187 29.34 4.78 12.58
N PHE A 188 29.95 4.85 11.40
CA PHE A 188 29.54 4.08 10.23
C PHE A 188 30.67 3.20 9.70
N LEU A 189 31.77 3.78 9.21
CA LEU A 189 32.87 3.02 8.60
C LEU A 189 33.55 2.07 9.60
N GLY A 190 33.84 2.53 10.81
CA GLY A 190 34.49 1.79 11.89
C GLY A 190 33.74 0.50 12.22
N PRO A 191 32.43 0.57 12.52
CA PRO A 191 31.59 -0.62 12.67
C PRO A 191 31.63 -1.59 11.48
N MET A 192 31.58 -1.10 10.23
CA MET A 192 31.67 -1.97 9.05
C MET A 192 33.04 -2.66 8.95
N MET A 193 34.11 -1.96 9.31
CA MET A 193 35.47 -2.48 9.32
C MET A 193 35.68 -3.50 10.44
N SER A 194 35.14 -3.25 11.64
CA SER A 194 35.15 -4.21 12.75
C SER A 194 34.41 -5.49 12.38
N ASN A 195 33.31 -5.38 11.63
CA ASN A 195 32.56 -6.53 11.14
C ASN A 195 33.37 -7.36 10.14
N GLN A 196 34.17 -6.72 9.27
CA GLN A 196 35.06 -7.45 8.36
C GLN A 196 36.05 -8.35 9.12
N LEU A 197 36.62 -7.87 10.23
CA LEU A 197 37.60 -8.63 11.01
C LEU A 197 37.01 -9.87 11.70
N GLN A 198 35.70 -9.90 11.91
CA GLN A 198 34.97 -11.01 12.52
C GLN A 198 34.16 -11.81 11.48
N GLY A 199 34.30 -11.47 10.19
CA GLY A 199 33.50 -11.99 9.10
C GLY A 199 33.98 -13.31 8.50
N TYR A 200 33.37 -13.69 7.38
CA TYR A 200 33.65 -14.95 6.68
C TYR A 200 34.94 -14.89 5.81
N PRO A 201 35.50 -16.05 5.40
CA PRO A 201 36.65 -16.11 4.50
C PRO A 201 36.34 -15.59 3.09
N GLY A 202 37.29 -14.86 2.50
CA GLY A 202 37.16 -14.31 1.15
C GLY A 202 36.39 -12.98 1.10
N LEU A 203 36.41 -12.22 2.20
CA LEU A 203 35.91 -10.86 2.29
C LEU A 203 37.06 -9.86 2.03
N THR A 204 36.90 -8.99 1.03
CA THR A 204 37.88 -7.94 0.72
C THR A 204 37.19 -6.57 0.68
N ALA A 205 37.57 -5.63 1.54
CA ALA A 205 37.02 -4.27 1.49
C ALA A 205 37.54 -3.49 0.28
N ASN A 206 36.71 -2.60 -0.26
CA ASN A 206 37.19 -1.55 -1.15
C ASN A 206 38.04 -0.56 -0.35
N LEU A 207 39.27 -0.31 -0.80
CA LEU A 207 40.20 0.59 -0.12
C LEU A 207 39.91 2.08 -0.38
N ASP A 208 38.96 2.40 -1.27
CA ASP A 208 38.48 3.77 -1.46
C ASP A 208 37.36 4.14 -0.47
N TYR A 209 37.77 4.59 0.70
CA TYR A 209 36.87 5.00 1.78
C TYR A 209 36.26 6.40 1.61
N ARG A 210 36.58 7.14 0.53
CA ARG A 210 35.98 8.47 0.29
C ARG A 210 34.48 8.39 0.09
N THR A 211 33.97 7.22 -0.29
CA THR A 211 32.54 6.94 -0.40
C THR A 211 31.84 6.82 0.95
N ALA A 212 32.58 6.45 2.01
CA ALA A 212 32.06 6.27 3.37
C ALA A 212 32.02 7.57 4.19
N ALA A 213 32.59 8.66 3.67
CA ALA A 213 32.45 9.98 4.28
C ALA A 213 31.03 10.53 4.06
N PRO A 214 30.45 11.25 5.05
CA PRO A 214 29.12 11.86 4.90
C PRO A 214 29.07 12.82 3.71
N LYS A 215 28.19 12.55 2.75
CA LYS A 215 27.95 13.41 1.59
C LYS A 215 26.55 13.99 1.67
N LEU A 216 26.45 15.31 1.60
CA LEU A 216 25.16 15.99 1.57
C LEU A 216 24.35 15.50 0.37
N ILE A 217 23.13 15.05 0.63
CA ILE A 217 22.18 14.64 -0.41
C ILE A 217 21.12 15.70 -0.60
N THR A 218 20.62 15.78 -1.82
CA THR A 218 19.44 16.58 -2.14
C THR A 218 18.30 15.61 -2.39
N THR A 219 17.19 15.83 -1.71
CA THR A 219 15.95 15.12 -1.99
C THR A 219 15.14 15.91 -3.02
N TYR A 220 14.38 15.18 -3.83
CA TYR A 220 13.60 15.71 -4.94
C TYR A 220 12.12 15.45 -4.70
N PHE A 221 11.33 16.51 -4.62
CA PHE A 221 9.88 16.44 -4.48
C PHE A 221 9.21 17.00 -5.74
N PRO A 222 8.77 16.12 -6.67
CA PRO A 222 7.92 16.56 -7.76
C PRO A 222 6.51 16.80 -7.23
N GLY A 223 5.86 17.87 -7.69
CA GLY A 223 4.49 18.19 -7.29
C GLY A 223 3.76 18.99 -8.36
N LEU A 224 2.45 19.05 -8.21
CA LEU A 224 1.59 19.97 -8.96
C LEU A 224 1.26 21.15 -8.07
N PHE A 225 1.48 22.36 -8.57
CA PHE A 225 1.15 23.61 -7.91
C PHE A 225 0.07 24.34 -8.69
N ASP A 226 -0.83 24.99 -7.98
CA ASP A 226 -1.81 25.89 -8.58
C ASP A 226 -1.10 27.05 -9.27
N ARG A 227 -1.35 27.20 -10.57
CA ARG A 227 -0.74 28.22 -11.42
C ARG A 227 -0.94 29.63 -10.85
N LYS A 228 -2.13 29.91 -10.31
CA LYS A 228 -2.52 31.23 -9.79
C LYS A 228 -1.72 31.67 -8.57
N ARG A 229 -0.97 30.75 -7.97
CA ARG A 229 -0.17 31.00 -6.76
C ARG A 229 1.29 31.27 -7.08
N MET A 230 1.68 31.29 -8.36
CA MET A 230 3.06 31.51 -8.77
C MET A 230 3.15 32.55 -9.88
N GLU A 231 3.98 33.57 -9.65
CA GLU A 231 4.37 34.50 -10.70
C GLU A 231 5.24 33.77 -11.72
N GLN A 232 4.88 33.94 -12.99
CA GLN A 232 5.52 33.26 -14.10
C GLN A 232 6.27 34.26 -14.97
N VAL A 233 7.57 34.04 -15.13
CA VAL A 233 8.45 34.93 -15.90
C VAL A 233 9.16 34.16 -17.01
N VAL A 234 9.22 34.78 -18.18
CA VAL A 234 9.98 34.34 -19.34
C VAL A 234 11.30 35.05 -19.39
N HIS A 235 12.38 34.27 -19.37
CA HIS A 235 13.75 34.71 -19.57
C HIS A 235 14.23 34.21 -20.93
N PHE A 236 14.91 35.07 -21.68
CA PHE A 236 15.50 34.72 -22.97
C PHE A 236 16.98 34.42 -22.79
N VAL A 237 17.41 33.21 -23.18
CA VAL A 237 18.81 32.76 -23.00
C VAL A 237 19.80 33.71 -23.69
N ASN A 238 19.45 34.21 -24.88
CA ASN A 238 20.32 35.08 -25.67
C ASN A 238 20.08 36.57 -25.40
N GLN A 239 19.14 36.91 -24.52
CA GLN A 239 18.83 38.28 -24.11
C GLN A 239 18.51 38.26 -22.60
N PRO A 240 19.51 38.05 -21.72
CA PRO A 240 19.28 37.80 -20.29
C PRO A 240 18.52 38.93 -19.59
N GLU A 241 18.73 40.16 -20.06
CA GLU A 241 18.08 41.37 -19.56
C GLU A 241 16.61 41.47 -19.95
N ARG A 242 16.20 40.75 -21.00
CA ARG A 242 14.82 40.74 -21.48
C ARG A 242 14.03 39.70 -20.70
N THR A 243 12.98 40.17 -20.03
CA THR A 243 11.99 39.30 -19.40
C THR A 243 10.57 39.62 -19.83
N ILE A 244 9.67 38.63 -19.81
CA ILE A 244 8.23 38.81 -20.03
C ILE A 244 7.50 38.16 -18.88
N ARG A 245 6.70 38.94 -18.14
CA ARG A 245 5.77 38.40 -17.16
C ARG A 245 4.58 37.77 -17.89
N VAL A 246 4.17 36.59 -17.47
CA VAL A 246 2.99 35.90 -17.99
C VAL A 246 1.83 36.21 -17.07
N HIS A 247 0.85 36.97 -17.55
CA HIS A 247 -0.38 37.22 -16.80
C HIS A 247 -1.33 36.04 -17.01
N ASP A 248 -2.10 35.68 -15.97
CA ASP A 248 -3.02 34.54 -16.05
C ASP A 248 -4.15 34.77 -17.05
N ASP A 249 -4.55 36.03 -17.28
CA ASP A 249 -5.56 36.41 -18.27
C ASP A 249 -5.10 36.19 -19.72
N ASP A 250 -3.78 36.11 -19.95
CA ASP A 250 -3.19 35.92 -21.28
C ASP A 250 -3.06 34.44 -21.67
N VAL A 251 -3.45 33.51 -20.79
CA VAL A 251 -3.19 32.08 -20.95
C VAL A 251 -4.48 31.28 -21.03
N ILE A 252 -4.70 30.64 -22.17
CA ILE A 252 -5.77 29.66 -22.33
C ILE A 252 -5.37 28.42 -21.52
N ILE A 253 -6.20 28.09 -20.53
CA ILE A 253 -5.99 26.95 -19.63
C ILE A 253 -6.98 25.84 -19.92
N THR A 254 -6.53 24.60 -19.74
CA THR A 254 -7.34 23.40 -19.67
C THR A 254 -7.61 23.10 -18.19
N PRO A 255 -8.86 23.23 -17.70
CA PRO A 255 -9.21 22.84 -16.34
C PRO A 255 -8.83 21.39 -16.05
N ARG A 256 -8.50 21.07 -14.80
CA ARG A 256 -8.00 19.73 -14.43
C ARG A 256 -8.96 18.60 -14.78
N LEU A 257 -10.27 18.87 -14.69
CA LEU A 257 -11.31 17.90 -15.02
C LEU A 257 -11.42 17.64 -16.54
N ASP A 258 -10.93 18.59 -17.35
CA ASP A 258 -10.96 18.56 -18.80
C ASP A 258 -9.60 18.18 -19.40
N LEU A 259 -8.59 17.89 -18.56
CA LEU A 259 -7.30 17.43 -19.03
C LEU A 259 -7.47 16.12 -19.82
N PRO A 260 -6.80 15.99 -20.98
CA PRO A 260 -6.83 14.77 -21.74
C PRO A 260 -6.30 13.63 -20.88
N LYS A 261 -6.99 12.50 -20.84
CA LYS A 261 -6.60 11.36 -19.99
C LYS A 261 -5.55 10.52 -20.70
N GLN A 262 -4.51 10.10 -19.98
CA GLN A 262 -3.58 9.10 -20.50
C GLN A 262 -4.33 7.80 -20.82
N LEU A 263 -4.07 7.23 -21.98
CA LEU A 263 -4.56 5.89 -22.30
C LEU A 263 -3.85 4.86 -21.42
N SER A 264 -4.60 3.85 -20.99
CA SER A 264 -4.02 2.71 -20.26
C SER A 264 -3.01 1.99 -21.16
N ALA A 265 -1.86 1.66 -20.58
CA ALA A 265 -0.87 0.78 -21.20
C ALA A 265 -1.22 -0.71 -21.05
N GLU A 266 -2.33 -1.05 -20.37
CA GLU A 266 -2.82 -2.44 -20.34
C GLU A 266 -3.21 -2.85 -21.74
N THR A 267 -2.78 -4.04 -22.12
CA THR A 267 -3.07 -4.59 -23.42
C THR A 267 -4.55 -4.89 -23.51
N LYS A 268 -5.25 -4.14 -24.36
CA LYS A 268 -6.61 -4.48 -24.78
C LYS A 268 -6.53 -5.74 -25.65
N ASP A 269 -7.32 -6.75 -25.30
CA ASP A 269 -7.44 -8.01 -26.04
C ASP A 269 -6.08 -8.70 -26.29
N PRO A 270 -5.41 -9.21 -25.25
CA PRO A 270 -4.17 -9.94 -25.42
C PRO A 270 -4.42 -11.20 -26.26
N VAL A 271 -3.50 -11.48 -27.19
CA VAL A 271 -3.54 -12.70 -27.98
C VAL A 271 -3.09 -13.86 -27.08
N PRO A 272 -3.80 -15.00 -27.09
CA PRO A 272 -3.38 -16.19 -26.36
C PRO A 272 -1.92 -16.56 -26.66
N LEU A 273 -1.08 -16.65 -25.61
CA LEU A 273 0.37 -16.83 -25.76
C LEU A 273 0.74 -18.19 -26.37
N ASP A 274 -0.13 -19.18 -26.25
CA ASP A 274 -0.02 -20.52 -26.85
C ASP A 274 -0.11 -20.48 -28.39
N ARG A 275 -0.75 -19.45 -28.97
CA ARG A 275 -0.83 -19.25 -30.42
C ARG A 275 0.55 -19.05 -31.07
N PHE A 276 1.55 -18.62 -30.31
CA PHE A 276 2.92 -18.42 -30.80
C PHE A 276 3.76 -19.71 -30.79
N GLY A 277 3.17 -20.83 -30.38
CA GLY A 277 3.81 -22.15 -30.35
C GLY A 277 4.59 -22.43 -29.05
N PRO A 278 5.33 -23.55 -29.01
CA PRO A 278 6.06 -23.98 -27.80
C PRO A 278 7.06 -22.94 -27.31
N THR A 279 7.04 -22.63 -26.02
CA THR A 279 7.93 -21.65 -25.38
C THR A 279 9.06 -22.30 -24.58
N ARG A 280 10.19 -21.61 -24.46
CA ARG A 280 11.27 -21.95 -23.52
C ARG A 280 11.67 -20.71 -22.71
N ARG A 281 12.10 -20.91 -21.46
CA ARG A 281 12.61 -19.80 -20.63
C ARG A 281 13.95 -19.30 -21.15
N VAL A 282 14.07 -18.00 -21.34
CA VAL A 282 15.29 -17.29 -21.73
C VAL A 282 15.35 -15.96 -20.99
N ALA A 283 16.55 -15.40 -20.83
CA ALA A 283 16.69 -14.03 -20.32
C ALA A 283 15.96 -13.07 -21.28
N LEU A 284 15.08 -12.21 -20.75
CA LEU A 284 14.26 -11.29 -21.56
C LEU A 284 15.14 -10.42 -22.48
N GLY A 285 16.26 -9.92 -21.95
CA GLY A 285 17.25 -9.12 -22.68
C GLY A 285 17.94 -9.84 -23.86
N SER A 286 17.79 -11.16 -23.99
CA SER A 286 18.33 -11.90 -25.14
C SER A 286 17.48 -11.74 -26.41
N ARG A 287 16.25 -11.24 -26.28
CA ARG A 287 15.29 -11.09 -27.39
C ARG A 287 14.65 -9.70 -27.43
N VAL A 288 14.47 -9.06 -26.28
CA VAL A 288 13.83 -7.74 -26.13
C VAL A 288 14.89 -6.74 -25.70
N PHE A 289 14.94 -5.59 -26.37
CA PHE A 289 15.76 -4.46 -25.98
C PHE A 289 14.93 -3.49 -25.15
N SER A 290 15.61 -2.76 -24.28
CA SER A 290 14.96 -1.82 -23.39
C SER A 290 15.69 -0.49 -23.39
N ARG A 291 14.93 0.59 -23.27
CA ARG A 291 15.45 1.90 -22.88
C ARG A 291 14.60 2.41 -21.74
N SER A 292 15.23 2.77 -20.63
CA SER A 292 14.55 3.38 -19.50
C SER A 292 14.92 4.85 -19.35
N GLY A 293 14.03 5.62 -18.75
CA GLY A 293 14.28 7.01 -18.41
C GLY A 293 13.67 7.39 -17.06
N ASP A 294 14.42 8.16 -16.29
CA ASP A 294 14.00 8.71 -15.01
C ASP A 294 13.41 10.11 -15.21
N LYS A 295 12.17 10.31 -14.77
CA LYS A 295 11.50 11.62 -14.77
C LYS A 295 10.86 11.89 -13.44
N GLY A 296 11.68 12.40 -12.53
CA GLY A 296 11.30 12.69 -11.17
C GLY A 296 11.11 11.42 -10.36
N ALA A 297 9.91 11.19 -9.83
CA ALA A 297 9.59 9.96 -9.08
C ALA A 297 9.19 8.77 -9.97
N ASN A 298 9.17 8.95 -11.31
CA ASN A 298 8.73 7.93 -12.26
C ASN A 298 9.93 7.35 -13.02
N VAL A 299 9.87 6.05 -13.30
CA VAL A 299 10.75 5.37 -14.27
C VAL A 299 9.90 4.92 -15.44
N ASN A 300 10.19 5.46 -16.62
CA ASN A 300 9.61 4.99 -17.87
C ASN A 300 10.50 3.86 -18.42
N VAL A 301 9.90 2.79 -18.93
CA VAL A 301 10.63 1.71 -19.60
C VAL A 301 9.98 1.44 -20.95
N GLY A 302 10.69 1.75 -22.03
CA GLY A 302 10.33 1.38 -23.39
C GLY A 302 10.97 0.05 -23.75
N LEU A 303 10.18 -0.89 -24.27
CA LEU A 303 10.61 -2.22 -24.68
C LEU A 303 10.37 -2.38 -26.18
N PHE A 304 11.36 -2.90 -26.90
CA PHE A 304 11.30 -3.00 -28.36
C PHE A 304 12.08 -4.20 -28.89
N PHE A 305 11.77 -4.59 -30.12
CA PHE A 305 12.52 -5.57 -30.89
C PHE A 305 13.31 -4.87 -32.00
N PRO A 306 14.44 -5.45 -32.45
CA PRO A 306 15.04 -5.04 -33.71
C PRO A 306 14.05 -5.25 -34.85
N ALA A 307 14.01 -4.30 -35.78
CA ALA A 307 13.23 -4.43 -37.00
C ALA A 307 13.63 -5.70 -37.77
N GLY A 308 12.66 -6.39 -38.37
CA GLY A 308 12.92 -7.60 -39.14
C GLY A 308 11.63 -8.30 -39.57
N LYS A 309 11.72 -9.61 -39.85
CA LYS A 309 10.54 -10.42 -40.16
C LYS A 309 9.61 -10.51 -38.93
N ASP A 310 8.32 -10.68 -39.22
CA ASP A 310 7.26 -10.98 -38.24
C ASP A 310 7.05 -9.91 -37.16
N MET A 311 7.23 -8.63 -37.50
CA MET A 311 7.08 -7.52 -36.55
C MET A 311 5.73 -7.51 -35.84
N ASN A 312 4.64 -7.77 -36.55
CA ASN A 312 3.29 -7.80 -35.96
C ASN A 312 3.18 -8.93 -34.94
N GLN A 313 3.70 -10.12 -35.24
CA GLN A 313 3.66 -11.26 -34.31
C GLN A 313 4.53 -11.00 -33.07
N LYS A 314 5.72 -10.41 -33.24
CA LYS A 314 6.60 -10.03 -32.13
C LYS A 314 5.93 -8.98 -31.23
N TYR A 315 5.30 -7.97 -31.83
CA TYR A 315 4.56 -6.95 -31.12
C TYR A 315 3.37 -7.56 -30.36
N ASP A 316 2.56 -8.39 -31.02
CA ASP A 316 1.42 -9.09 -30.41
C ASP A 316 1.85 -9.99 -29.26
N TRP A 317 2.95 -10.73 -29.40
CA TRP A 317 3.50 -11.53 -28.31
C TRP A 317 3.92 -10.66 -27.13
N LEU A 318 4.66 -9.56 -27.38
CA LEU A 318 5.20 -8.71 -26.31
C LEU A 318 4.10 -7.99 -25.55
N ARG A 319 3.10 -7.40 -26.24
CA ARG A 319 1.96 -6.75 -25.57
C ARG A 319 1.13 -7.77 -24.78
N SER A 320 0.97 -8.99 -25.29
CA SER A 320 0.20 -10.03 -24.60
C SER A 320 0.95 -10.63 -23.41
N PHE A 321 2.28 -10.68 -23.48
CA PHE A 321 3.13 -11.17 -22.39
C PHE A 321 3.33 -10.12 -21.30
N LEU A 322 3.50 -8.85 -21.65
CA LEU A 322 3.83 -7.77 -20.71
C LEU A 322 2.59 -7.01 -20.21
N THR A 323 1.58 -7.74 -19.75
CA THR A 323 0.49 -7.15 -18.95
C THR A 323 1.03 -6.60 -17.64
N VAL A 324 0.29 -5.70 -16.97
CA VAL A 324 0.74 -5.16 -15.67
C VAL A 324 0.92 -6.26 -14.62
N GLN A 325 0.10 -7.31 -14.67
CA GLN A 325 0.24 -8.47 -13.80
C GLN A 325 1.56 -9.21 -14.05
N ASN A 326 1.90 -9.49 -15.31
CA ASN A 326 3.13 -10.21 -15.63
C ASN A 326 4.37 -9.35 -15.38
N PHE A 327 4.29 -8.05 -15.62
CA PHE A 327 5.37 -7.13 -15.29
C PHE A 327 5.65 -7.08 -13.78
N ARG A 328 4.60 -7.07 -12.95
CA ARG A 328 4.73 -7.26 -11.49
C ARG A 328 5.40 -8.57 -11.12
N ALA A 329 5.01 -9.67 -11.77
CA ALA A 329 5.60 -10.98 -11.51
C ALA A 329 7.09 -11.03 -11.87
N ILE A 330 7.51 -10.32 -12.93
CA ILE A 330 8.93 -10.22 -13.32
C ILE A 330 9.75 -9.44 -12.28
N LEU A 331 9.20 -8.35 -11.74
CA LEU A 331 9.85 -7.54 -10.70
C LEU A 331 9.86 -8.23 -9.32
N ALA A 332 9.07 -9.28 -9.13
CA ALA A 332 9.08 -10.14 -7.95
C ALA A 332 9.09 -9.33 -6.63
N ASP A 333 10.12 -9.51 -5.80
CA ASP A 333 10.25 -8.91 -4.47
C ASP A 333 10.51 -7.38 -4.50
N GLU A 334 10.83 -6.81 -5.68
CA GLU A 334 11.04 -5.35 -5.82
C GLU A 334 9.71 -4.57 -5.82
N VAL A 335 8.57 -5.24 -6.04
CA VAL A 335 7.25 -4.62 -6.00
C VAL A 335 6.75 -4.58 -4.55
N SER A 336 6.81 -3.40 -3.94
CA SER A 336 6.18 -3.14 -2.63
C SER A 336 4.80 -2.50 -2.77
N SER A 337 4.05 -2.40 -1.66
CA SER A 337 2.77 -1.67 -1.61
C SER A 337 2.88 -0.20 -2.04
N ASN A 338 4.09 0.36 -2.02
CA ASN A 338 4.38 1.75 -2.37
C ASN A 338 4.81 1.91 -3.84
N VAL A 339 5.02 0.80 -4.57
CA VAL A 339 5.35 0.80 -5.99
C VAL A 339 4.06 0.72 -6.80
N PHE A 340 3.68 1.84 -7.40
CA PHE A 340 2.55 1.90 -8.30
C PHE A 340 3.00 1.56 -9.73
N ILE A 341 2.54 0.41 -10.24
CA ILE A 341 2.65 0.06 -11.67
C ILE A 341 1.28 0.36 -12.27
N ASP A 342 1.24 1.45 -13.05
CA ASP A 342 0.02 1.95 -13.65
C ASP A 342 -0.37 1.13 -14.89
N SER A 343 -1.58 0.57 -14.84
CA SER A 343 -2.49 0.57 -15.96
C SER A 343 -3.89 0.85 -15.39
N SER A 344 -4.45 1.99 -15.72
CA SER A 344 -5.50 2.64 -14.93
C SER A 344 -6.79 1.80 -14.79
N GLY A 345 -7.10 1.35 -13.56
CA GLY A 345 -8.38 0.78 -13.13
C GLY A 345 -8.38 0.29 -11.67
N LEU A 346 -9.32 0.78 -10.85
CA LEU A 346 -9.46 0.42 -9.41
C LEU A 346 -10.38 -0.80 -9.24
N ASN A 347 -9.82 -1.96 -8.89
CA ASN A 347 -10.58 -3.10 -8.35
C ASN A 347 -10.29 -3.23 -6.84
N SER A 348 -11.33 -3.29 -6.01
CA SER A 348 -11.18 -3.57 -4.57
C SER A 348 -10.82 -5.03 -4.36
N LYS A 349 -9.84 -5.31 -3.48
CA LYS A 349 -9.46 -6.67 -3.06
C LYS A 349 -10.19 -7.12 -1.78
N ASP A 350 -11.12 -6.32 -1.26
CA ASP A 350 -11.79 -6.59 0.01
C ASP A 350 -12.77 -7.79 -0.10
N LEU A 351 -12.48 -8.86 0.65
CA LEU A 351 -13.29 -10.08 0.72
C LEU A 351 -14.46 -10.00 1.72
N LEU A 352 -14.55 -8.92 2.52
CA LEU A 352 -15.68 -8.63 3.42
C LEU A 352 -16.85 -7.95 2.70
N THR A 353 -16.80 -7.93 1.36
CA THR A 353 -17.83 -7.36 0.50
C THR A 353 -18.84 -8.40 -0.01
N ARG A 354 -18.74 -9.65 0.46
CA ARG A 354 -19.72 -10.69 0.11
C ARG A 354 -21.16 -10.21 0.37
N ARG A 355 -22.07 -10.57 -0.54
CA ARG A 355 -23.51 -10.24 -0.49
C ARG A 355 -23.82 -8.74 -0.54
N LYS A 356 -22.89 -7.92 -1.00
CA LYS A 356 -23.14 -6.52 -1.32
C LYS A 356 -23.27 -6.38 -2.84
N SER A 357 -24.03 -5.39 -3.26
CA SER A 357 -24.02 -4.88 -4.63
C SER A 357 -23.24 -3.56 -4.66
N SER A 358 -22.73 -3.19 -5.83
CA SER A 358 -21.99 -1.97 -6.05
C SER A 358 -22.66 -1.16 -7.16
N ILE A 359 -22.89 0.12 -6.88
CA ILE A 359 -23.08 1.16 -7.89
C ILE A 359 -21.85 2.08 -7.85
N ILE A 360 -21.50 2.66 -9.00
CA ILE A 360 -20.42 3.64 -9.09
C ILE A 360 -21.09 5.00 -9.23
N VAL A 361 -20.71 5.99 -8.41
CA VAL A 361 -21.27 7.35 -8.49
C VAL A 361 -20.17 8.37 -8.25
N ASP A 362 -20.06 9.38 -9.12
CA ASP A 362 -19.12 10.49 -8.94
C ASP A 362 -19.72 11.60 -8.06
N LEU A 363 -19.41 11.55 -6.76
CA LEU A 363 -19.86 12.54 -5.76
C LEU A 363 -19.28 13.94 -5.95
N LYS A 364 -18.37 14.16 -6.92
CA LYS A 364 -17.87 15.51 -7.24
C LYS A 364 -18.78 16.25 -8.22
N THR A 365 -19.74 15.55 -8.81
CA THR A 365 -20.69 16.12 -9.76
C THR A 365 -22.02 16.40 -9.07
N ALA A 366 -22.72 17.45 -9.52
CA ALA A 366 -24.07 17.74 -9.04
C ALA A 366 -25.03 16.57 -9.35
N ASP A 367 -24.84 15.89 -10.49
CA ASP A 367 -25.63 14.74 -10.89
C ASP A 367 -25.40 13.53 -9.97
N GLY A 368 -24.16 13.24 -9.60
CA GLY A 368 -23.85 12.18 -8.65
C GLY A 368 -24.41 12.46 -7.26
N ILE A 369 -24.29 13.69 -6.77
CA ILE A 369 -24.91 14.11 -5.51
C ILE A 369 -26.44 13.98 -5.58
N ARG A 370 -27.09 14.44 -6.67
CA ARG A 370 -28.53 14.28 -6.86
C ARG A 370 -28.93 12.80 -6.85
N THR A 371 -28.22 11.95 -7.58
CA THR A 371 -28.45 10.51 -7.65
C THR A 371 -28.47 9.88 -6.26
N ILE A 372 -27.47 10.21 -5.43
CA ILE A 372 -27.42 9.73 -4.04
C ILE A 372 -28.58 10.26 -3.21
N ARG A 373 -28.93 11.54 -3.33
CA ARG A 373 -30.06 12.14 -2.61
C ARG A 373 -31.38 11.47 -2.97
N ASP A 374 -31.56 11.07 -4.22
CA ASP A 374 -32.75 10.34 -4.65
C ASP A 374 -32.79 8.91 -4.12
N ILE A 375 -31.65 8.20 -4.13
CA ILE A 375 -31.51 6.87 -3.51
C ILE A 375 -31.86 6.94 -2.00
N ILE A 376 -31.36 7.94 -1.27
CA ILE A 376 -31.54 8.10 0.18
C ILE A 376 -33.01 8.11 0.62
N LYS A 377 -33.93 8.58 -0.24
CA LYS A 377 -35.37 8.60 0.05
C LYS A 377 -35.96 7.19 0.31
N HIS A 378 -35.30 6.16 -0.20
CA HIS A 378 -35.73 4.76 -0.14
C HIS A 378 -34.81 3.89 0.74
N VAL A 379 -33.83 4.50 1.39
CA VAL A 379 -32.84 3.80 2.21
C VAL A 379 -33.20 3.93 3.69
N ASP A 380 -33.08 2.84 4.44
CA ASP A 380 -33.28 2.85 5.89
C ASP A 380 -32.04 3.32 6.66
N ILE A 381 -30.86 2.92 6.20
CA ILE A 381 -29.60 3.08 6.91
C ILE A 381 -28.51 3.55 5.95
N VAL A 382 -27.80 4.62 6.31
CA VAL A 382 -26.55 5.04 5.66
C VAL A 382 -25.40 4.85 6.63
N ILE A 383 -24.32 4.19 6.18
CA ILE A 383 -23.09 4.06 6.95
C ILE A 383 -22.06 5.05 6.40
N ASP A 384 -21.62 5.98 7.23
CA ASP A 384 -20.59 7.00 6.97
C ASP A 384 -19.26 6.58 7.62
N PRO A 385 -18.27 6.11 6.84
CA PRO A 385 -16.93 5.80 7.35
C PRO A 385 -15.95 6.99 7.25
N PHE A 386 -16.40 8.16 6.79
CA PHE A 386 -15.50 9.27 6.50
C PHE A 386 -15.10 10.06 7.75
N ARG A 387 -14.05 10.86 7.59
CA ARG A 387 -13.67 11.85 8.61
C ARG A 387 -14.81 12.85 8.86
N PRO A 388 -14.88 13.42 10.08
CA PRO A 388 -15.82 14.50 10.38
C PRO A 388 -15.80 15.61 9.33
N GLY A 389 -16.99 15.99 8.84
CA GLY A 389 -17.18 17.09 7.89
C GLY A 389 -17.14 16.70 6.40
N VAL A 390 -16.85 15.44 6.04
CA VAL A 390 -16.78 15.04 4.62
C VAL A 390 -18.17 15.00 3.97
N LEU A 391 -19.15 14.32 4.57
CA LEU A 391 -20.52 14.30 4.03
C LEU A 391 -21.18 15.67 4.07
N GLU A 392 -20.92 16.47 5.11
CA GLU A 392 -21.41 17.83 5.21
C GLU A 392 -20.93 18.70 4.04
N LYS A 393 -19.64 18.59 3.66
CA LYS A 393 -19.08 19.27 2.48
C LYS A 393 -19.69 18.81 1.15
N LEU A 394 -20.25 17.61 1.12
CA LEU A 394 -20.96 17.07 -0.05
C LEU A 394 -22.46 17.41 -0.05
N GLY A 395 -22.96 18.16 0.94
CA GLY A 395 -24.40 18.46 1.07
C GLY A 395 -25.24 17.23 1.47
N LEU A 396 -24.60 16.27 2.13
CA LEU A 396 -25.17 15.01 2.60
C LEU A 396 -25.00 14.85 4.12
N GLY A 397 -24.96 15.97 4.85
CA GLY A 397 -24.88 15.98 6.30
C GLY A 397 -26.17 15.51 6.98
N PRO A 398 -26.20 15.38 8.32
CA PRO A 398 -27.34 14.82 9.03
C PRO A 398 -28.63 15.60 8.81
N ALA A 399 -28.53 16.94 8.80
CA ALA A 399 -29.69 17.81 8.61
C ALA A 399 -30.25 17.67 7.19
N GLU A 400 -29.37 17.63 6.19
CA GLU A 400 -29.74 17.45 4.78
C GLU A 400 -30.38 16.08 4.56
N LEU A 401 -29.79 15.02 5.12
CA LEU A 401 -30.32 13.66 5.01
C LEU A 401 -31.65 13.49 5.76
N ALA A 402 -31.79 14.05 6.96
CA ALA A 402 -33.04 14.02 7.71
C ALA A 402 -34.18 14.77 7.00
N SER A 403 -33.85 15.87 6.29
CA SER A 403 -34.83 16.61 5.47
C SER A 403 -35.34 15.79 4.28
N LEU A 404 -34.51 14.89 3.74
CA LEU A 404 -34.88 13.99 2.64
C LEU A 404 -35.67 12.79 3.13
N ASN A 405 -35.26 12.21 4.25
CA ASN A 405 -35.86 11.03 4.83
C ASN A 405 -35.80 11.10 6.37
N PRO A 406 -36.89 11.55 7.04
CA PRO A 406 -36.95 11.64 8.49
C PRO A 406 -36.87 10.29 9.22
N ARG A 407 -36.99 9.17 8.50
CA ARG A 407 -36.86 7.81 9.03
C ARG A 407 -35.44 7.28 8.93
N LEU A 408 -34.54 7.98 8.26
CA LEU A 408 -33.18 7.51 7.97
C LEU A 408 -32.34 7.40 9.25
N ILE A 409 -31.66 6.26 9.40
CA ILE A 409 -30.62 6.08 10.40
C ILE A 409 -29.27 6.39 9.74
N LEU A 410 -28.61 7.46 10.20
CA LEU A 410 -27.26 7.80 9.75
C LEU A 410 -26.23 7.26 10.75
N ALA A 411 -25.62 6.14 10.42
CA ALA A 411 -24.60 5.51 11.24
C ALA A 411 -23.20 6.02 10.87
N ARG A 412 -22.63 6.83 11.75
CA ARG A 412 -21.30 7.42 11.60
C ARG A 412 -20.29 6.55 12.32
N MET A 413 -19.43 5.91 11.53
CA MET A 413 -18.36 5.05 12.01
C MET A 413 -17.02 5.76 11.88
N THR A 414 -16.39 6.10 13.01
CA THR A 414 -15.06 6.70 13.01
C THR A 414 -14.10 5.94 13.91
N GLY A 415 -12.81 6.14 13.70
CA GLY A 415 -11.81 5.63 14.64
C GLY A 415 -11.85 6.36 15.98
N PHE A 416 -11.59 7.68 15.92
CA PHE A 416 -11.65 8.57 17.08
C PHE A 416 -13.05 9.16 17.28
N ARG A 417 -13.34 9.60 18.51
CA ARG A 417 -14.51 10.44 18.82
C ARG A 417 -14.55 11.68 17.91
N ARG A 418 -15.72 12.01 17.37
CA ARG A 418 -15.91 13.15 16.45
C ARG A 418 -15.80 14.51 17.15
N ASP A 419 -16.01 14.56 18.46
CA ASP A 419 -15.86 15.73 19.33
C ASP A 419 -14.52 15.75 20.12
N GLY A 420 -13.71 14.71 19.96
CA GLY A 420 -12.48 14.54 20.73
C GLY A 420 -11.27 15.31 20.21
N LYS A 421 -10.19 15.31 21.01
CA LYS A 421 -8.86 15.85 20.66
C LYS A 421 -8.33 15.31 19.32
N TYR A 422 -8.58 14.03 19.05
CA TYR A 422 -8.04 13.31 17.89
C TYR A 422 -9.00 13.26 16.68
N ARG A 423 -10.13 13.98 16.72
CA ARG A 423 -11.22 13.89 15.71
C ARG A 423 -10.78 14.03 14.25
N ASN A 424 -9.75 14.84 13.99
CA ASN A 424 -9.24 15.11 12.64
C ASN A 424 -7.99 14.29 12.29
N MET A 425 -7.46 13.51 13.23
CA MET A 425 -6.25 12.73 13.01
C MET A 425 -6.52 11.47 12.19
N ALA A 426 -5.55 11.09 11.37
CA ALA A 426 -5.51 9.77 10.78
C ALA A 426 -5.24 8.73 11.88
N GLY A 427 -5.70 7.51 11.66
CA GLY A 427 -5.35 6.37 12.51
C GLY A 427 -5.81 5.07 11.85
N HIS A 428 -5.42 3.97 12.48
CA HIS A 428 -5.92 2.62 12.27
C HIS A 428 -6.23 1.99 13.62
N ASP A 429 -6.80 0.78 13.63
CA ASP A 429 -7.17 -0.01 14.82
C ASP A 429 -6.25 0.25 16.03
N ILE A 430 -4.94 -0.02 15.86
CA ILE A 430 -3.95 0.09 16.93
C ILE A 430 -3.92 1.48 17.60
N ASN A 431 -4.16 2.55 16.84
CA ASN A 431 -4.20 3.92 17.40
C ASN A 431 -5.45 4.15 18.23
N TYR A 432 -6.59 3.58 17.82
CA TYR A 432 -7.86 3.73 18.53
C TYR A 432 -7.86 2.89 19.81
N VAL A 433 -7.37 1.65 19.72
CA VAL A 433 -7.19 0.77 20.87
C VAL A 433 -6.14 1.35 21.84
N ALA A 434 -5.10 2.03 21.34
CA ALA A 434 -4.16 2.76 22.19
C ALA A 434 -4.84 3.91 22.96
N VAL A 435 -5.60 4.76 22.26
CA VAL A 435 -6.28 5.91 22.88
C VAL A 435 -7.41 5.48 23.83
N SER A 436 -8.02 4.32 23.60
CA SER A 436 -9.01 3.73 24.52
C SER A 436 -8.41 3.29 25.86
N GLY A 437 -7.07 3.23 25.96
CA GLY A 437 -6.34 2.69 27.11
C GLY A 437 -6.18 1.17 27.06
N VAL A 438 -6.99 0.46 26.26
CA VAL A 438 -7.02 -1.01 26.26
C VAL A 438 -5.73 -1.63 25.75
N LEU A 439 -5.05 -1.01 24.76
CA LEU A 439 -3.79 -1.57 24.25
C LEU A 439 -2.77 -1.79 25.39
N SER A 440 -2.70 -0.85 26.34
CA SER A 440 -1.76 -0.90 27.46
C SER A 440 -1.91 -2.15 28.35
N MET A 441 -3.08 -2.78 28.32
CA MET A 441 -3.48 -3.93 29.12
C MET A 441 -3.16 -5.27 28.43
N LEU A 442 -2.81 -5.26 27.15
CA LEU A 442 -2.70 -6.47 26.32
C LEU A 442 -1.25 -6.86 26.07
N GLY A 443 -0.95 -8.15 26.21
CA GLY A 443 0.36 -8.73 25.93
C GLY A 443 1.15 -9.12 27.19
N PRO A 444 2.37 -9.65 27.00
CA PRO A 444 3.19 -10.13 28.10
C PRO A 444 3.74 -8.99 28.97
N SER A 445 4.17 -9.33 30.18
CA SER A 445 4.75 -8.38 31.14
C SER A 445 6.12 -7.85 30.71
N ASP A 446 6.91 -8.67 30.02
CA ASP A 446 8.30 -8.40 29.62
C ASP A 446 8.44 -7.86 28.18
N GLY A 447 7.34 -7.40 27.58
CA GLY A 447 7.34 -6.86 26.21
C GLY A 447 6.58 -5.55 26.09
N VAL A 448 6.49 -5.03 24.86
CA VAL A 448 5.60 -3.92 24.53
C VAL A 448 4.14 -4.39 24.51
N PRO A 449 3.17 -3.48 24.74
CA PRO A 449 1.76 -3.77 24.49
C PRO A 449 1.51 -4.44 23.13
N SER A 450 0.76 -5.55 23.13
CA SER A 450 0.53 -6.37 21.95
C SER A 450 -0.82 -6.02 21.29
N PRO A 451 -0.85 -5.64 20.00
CA PRO A 451 -2.10 -5.38 19.31
C PRO A 451 -2.87 -6.70 19.08
N PRO A 452 -4.17 -6.76 19.38
CA PRO A 452 -5.00 -7.96 19.17
C PRO A 452 -5.45 -8.05 17.71
N MET A 453 -4.47 -8.08 16.78
CA MET A 453 -4.69 -7.86 15.35
C MET A 453 -5.47 -6.54 15.14
N ASN A 454 -6.55 -6.56 14.38
CA ASN A 454 -7.55 -5.50 14.33
C ASN A 454 -8.93 -5.96 14.85
N LEU A 455 -8.97 -7.03 15.66
CA LEU A 455 -10.22 -7.62 16.16
C LEU A 455 -10.93 -6.72 17.17
N LEU A 456 -10.17 -5.96 17.95
CA LEU A 456 -10.74 -5.20 19.05
C LEU A 456 -11.28 -3.83 18.62
N GLY A 457 -10.55 -3.08 17.79
CA GLY A 457 -10.96 -1.75 17.34
C GLY A 457 -11.89 -1.83 16.13
N ASP A 458 -11.42 -2.33 15.00
CA ASP A 458 -12.18 -2.33 13.74
C ASP A 458 -13.47 -3.16 13.85
N PHE A 459 -13.40 -4.32 14.51
CA PHE A 459 -14.54 -5.25 14.60
C PHE A 459 -15.35 -5.09 15.89
N ALA A 460 -14.80 -5.46 17.05
CA ALA A 460 -15.59 -5.53 18.28
C ALA A 460 -16.02 -4.14 18.79
N GLY A 461 -15.09 -3.20 18.93
CA GLY A 461 -15.31 -1.84 19.40
C GLY A 461 -15.82 -0.88 18.32
N GLY A 462 -15.70 -1.26 17.04
CA GLY A 462 -16.14 -0.48 15.89
C GLY A 462 -17.39 -1.11 15.29
N GLY A 463 -17.19 -2.01 14.33
CA GLY A 463 -18.25 -2.60 13.52
C GLY A 463 -19.44 -3.13 14.32
N LEU A 464 -19.20 -3.91 15.38
CA LEU A 464 -20.26 -4.49 16.21
C LEU A 464 -20.98 -3.44 17.06
N VAL A 465 -20.27 -2.43 17.58
CA VAL A 465 -20.89 -1.32 18.33
C VAL A 465 -21.77 -0.47 17.42
N CYS A 466 -21.35 -0.19 16.19
CA CYS A 466 -22.19 0.50 15.22
C CYS A 466 -23.39 -0.32 14.81
N PHE A 467 -23.21 -1.62 14.57
CA PHE A 467 -24.32 -2.53 14.31
C PHE A 467 -25.34 -2.51 15.46
N LEU A 468 -24.88 -2.58 16.72
CA LEU A 468 -25.76 -2.47 17.88
C LEU A 468 -26.48 -1.11 17.92
N GLY A 469 -25.77 -0.01 17.69
CA GLY A 469 -26.37 1.32 17.62
C GLY A 469 -27.45 1.44 16.54
N ILE A 470 -27.22 0.84 15.37
CA ILE A 470 -28.21 0.75 14.29
C ILE A 470 -29.43 -0.06 14.75
N VAL A 471 -29.24 -1.21 15.39
CA VAL A 471 -30.36 -2.03 15.91
C VAL A 471 -31.16 -1.28 16.96
N LEU A 472 -30.51 -0.56 17.88
CA LEU A 472 -31.17 0.28 18.88
C LEU A 472 -31.97 1.42 18.22
N ALA A 473 -31.40 2.08 17.22
CA ALA A 473 -32.09 3.11 16.46
C ALA A 473 -33.27 2.56 15.64
N LEU A 474 -33.14 1.36 15.07
CA LEU A 474 -34.25 0.67 14.40
C LEU A 474 -35.38 0.33 15.38
N LEU A 475 -35.04 -0.14 16.59
CA LEU A 475 -36.01 -0.43 17.63
C LEU A 475 -36.73 0.84 18.09
N GLU A 476 -36.00 1.93 18.37
CA GLU A 476 -36.58 3.22 18.74
C GLU A 476 -37.53 3.75 17.66
N ARG A 477 -37.13 3.62 16.39
CA ARG A 477 -37.91 4.02 15.21
C ARG A 477 -39.25 3.29 15.09
N THR A 478 -39.42 2.12 15.73
CA THR A 478 -40.73 1.42 15.77
C THR A 478 -41.76 2.18 16.59
N THR A 479 -41.32 2.96 17.57
CA THR A 479 -42.18 3.76 18.44
C THR A 479 -42.27 5.20 17.95
N SER A 480 -41.14 5.84 17.66
CA SER A 480 -41.10 7.26 17.27
C SER A 480 -41.49 7.48 15.81
N GLY A 481 -41.35 6.45 14.97
CA GLY A 481 -41.44 6.57 13.53
C GLY A 481 -40.29 7.36 12.89
N ARG A 482 -39.27 7.77 13.64
CA ARG A 482 -38.17 8.63 13.18
C ARG A 482 -36.82 7.92 13.23
N GLY A 483 -35.93 8.29 12.32
CA GLY A 483 -34.53 7.89 12.36
C GLY A 483 -33.72 8.85 13.23
N GLN A 484 -32.42 8.56 13.35
CA GLN A 484 -31.49 9.35 14.15
C GLN A 484 -30.04 9.12 13.70
N VAL A 485 -29.13 9.94 14.22
CA VAL A 485 -27.69 9.73 14.03
C VAL A 485 -27.20 8.72 15.06
N VAL A 486 -26.57 7.65 14.59
CA VAL A 486 -25.82 6.71 15.42
C VAL A 486 -24.36 7.08 15.33
N GLU A 487 -23.78 7.59 16.41
CA GLU A 487 -22.34 7.83 16.48
C GLU A 487 -21.63 6.65 17.14
N ALA A 488 -20.83 5.94 16.36
CA ALA A 488 -20.01 4.84 16.85
C ALA A 488 -18.54 5.14 16.56
N ASN A 489 -17.70 4.97 17.58
CA ASN A 489 -16.26 5.12 17.41
C ASN A 489 -15.46 4.01 18.09
N MET A 490 -14.37 3.63 17.44
CA MET A 490 -13.56 2.48 17.84
C MET A 490 -12.87 2.70 19.19
N VAL A 491 -12.56 3.94 19.57
CA VAL A 491 -12.01 4.28 20.90
C VAL A 491 -13.01 3.94 22.00
N ASP A 492 -14.24 4.42 21.88
CA ASP A 492 -15.25 4.25 22.93
C ASP A 492 -15.77 2.84 23.02
N GLY A 493 -15.99 2.19 21.87
CA GLY A 493 -16.38 0.79 21.87
C GLY A 493 -15.30 -0.10 22.48
N SER A 494 -14.02 0.13 22.16
CA SER A 494 -12.91 -0.60 22.79
C SER A 494 -12.87 -0.34 24.31
N ALA A 495 -12.98 0.92 24.73
CA ALA A 495 -12.99 1.29 26.14
C ALA A 495 -14.19 0.68 26.91
N PHE A 496 -15.35 0.59 26.25
CA PHE A 496 -16.54 -0.03 26.79
C PHE A 496 -16.35 -1.54 26.99
N ILE A 497 -15.79 -2.24 26.00
CA ILE A 497 -15.49 -3.68 26.08
C ILE A 497 -14.55 -3.96 27.27
N ALA A 498 -13.61 -3.06 27.56
CA ALA A 498 -12.71 -3.17 28.70
C ALA A 498 -13.29 -2.70 30.05
N THR A 499 -14.61 -2.54 30.18
CA THR A 499 -15.23 -2.06 31.44
C THR A 499 -14.95 -2.98 32.63
N SER A 500 -15.13 -4.30 32.47
CA SER A 500 -14.86 -5.26 33.55
C SER A 500 -13.41 -5.17 34.07
N PRO A 501 -12.36 -5.31 33.23
CA PRO A 501 -11.00 -5.25 33.74
C PRO A 501 -10.65 -3.85 34.27
N ARG A 502 -11.15 -2.76 33.67
CA ARG A 502 -10.96 -1.39 34.16
C ARG A 502 -11.54 -1.16 35.55
N LEU A 503 -12.74 -1.67 35.85
CA LEU A 503 -13.34 -1.56 37.18
C LEU A 503 -12.58 -2.43 38.21
N ASN A 504 -12.04 -3.56 37.78
CA ASN A 504 -11.29 -4.47 38.64
C ASN A 504 -9.83 -4.04 38.89
N MET A 505 -9.34 -2.96 38.28
CA MET A 505 -7.98 -2.43 38.53
C MET A 505 -7.72 -2.04 40.00
N LYS A 506 -8.77 -1.87 40.80
CA LYS A 506 -8.68 -1.59 42.25
C LYS A 506 -8.85 -2.84 43.13
N THR A 507 -8.98 -4.01 42.52
CA THR A 507 -9.21 -5.29 43.20
C THR A 507 -8.05 -6.23 42.94
N SER A 508 -7.91 -7.29 43.74
CA SER A 508 -6.88 -8.31 43.51
C SER A 508 -6.99 -9.02 42.15
N LEU A 509 -8.13 -8.94 41.46
CA LEU A 509 -8.27 -9.50 40.12
C LEU A 509 -7.36 -8.83 39.08
N TRP A 510 -7.19 -7.50 39.14
CA TRP A 510 -6.56 -6.73 38.06
C TRP A 510 -5.70 -5.53 38.51
N ASN A 511 -5.24 -5.50 39.77
CA ASN A 511 -4.48 -4.38 40.34
C ASN A 511 -2.95 -4.45 40.11
N ARG A 512 -2.47 -5.26 39.16
CA ARG A 512 -1.04 -5.38 38.85
C ARG A 512 -0.73 -4.98 37.41
N ASP A 513 0.57 -4.93 37.11
CA ASP A 513 1.09 -4.63 35.78
C ASP A 513 0.58 -5.63 34.73
N ARG A 514 0.55 -5.19 33.46
CA ARG A 514 0.19 -6.01 32.30
C ARG A 514 0.89 -7.38 32.35
N GLY A 515 0.15 -8.44 32.06
CA GLY A 515 0.66 -9.81 31.97
C GLY A 515 0.94 -10.45 33.33
N THR A 516 0.47 -9.85 34.43
CA THR A 516 0.69 -10.36 35.80
C THR A 516 -0.61 -10.48 36.61
N ASN A 517 -1.76 -10.33 35.94
CA ASN A 517 -3.09 -10.40 36.53
C ASN A 517 -3.74 -11.78 36.29
N LEU A 518 -4.98 -11.94 36.76
CA LEU A 518 -5.67 -13.22 36.71
C LEU A 518 -6.04 -13.65 35.27
N LEU A 519 -6.41 -12.70 34.41
CA LEU A 519 -7.01 -12.98 33.09
C LEU A 519 -6.23 -12.38 31.90
N ASP A 520 -5.01 -11.91 32.12
CA ASP A 520 -4.13 -11.34 31.08
C ASP A 520 -2.93 -12.24 30.74
N GLY A 521 -2.96 -13.49 31.20
CA GLY A 521 -1.91 -14.49 30.98
C GLY A 521 -0.90 -14.60 32.12
N GLY A 522 -0.99 -13.76 33.17
CA GLY A 522 -0.11 -13.83 34.34
C GLY A 522 -0.37 -15.03 35.27
N CYS A 523 -1.62 -15.47 35.36
CA CYS A 523 -2.03 -16.63 36.15
C CYS A 523 -1.61 -17.97 35.49
N PRO A 524 -0.91 -18.90 36.18
CA PRO A 524 -0.49 -20.17 35.60
C PRO A 524 -1.65 -21.09 35.17
N TYR A 525 -2.80 -20.94 35.78
CA TYR A 525 -4.02 -21.70 35.46
C TYR A 525 -5.01 -20.91 34.60
N TYR A 526 -4.56 -19.78 34.04
CA TYR A 526 -5.22 -19.03 32.95
C TYR A 526 -4.14 -18.56 31.96
N ALA A 527 -3.58 -19.49 31.18
CA ALA A 527 -2.41 -19.28 30.34
C ALA A 527 -2.34 -20.27 29.17
N VAL A 528 -1.40 -20.02 28.26
CA VAL A 528 -1.10 -20.89 27.12
C VAL A 528 0.22 -21.61 27.35
N TYR A 529 0.25 -22.92 27.09
CA TYR A 529 1.42 -23.78 27.26
C TYR A 529 1.80 -24.48 25.97
N GLU A 530 3.09 -24.45 25.64
CA GLU A 530 3.65 -25.14 24.47
C GLU A 530 3.73 -26.65 24.71
N THR A 531 3.45 -27.44 23.69
CA THR A 531 3.50 -28.91 23.68
C THR A 531 4.76 -29.42 22.99
N LYS A 532 5.03 -30.74 23.07
CA LYS A 532 6.22 -31.38 22.49
C LYS A 532 6.38 -31.13 20.98
N ASP A 533 5.26 -31.01 20.27
CA ASP A 533 5.16 -30.80 18.83
C ASP A 533 5.07 -29.30 18.45
N SER A 534 5.49 -28.40 19.34
CA SER A 534 5.48 -26.94 19.14
C SER A 534 4.10 -26.38 18.77
N ARG A 535 3.06 -27.04 19.27
CA ARG A 535 1.68 -26.52 19.29
C ARG A 535 1.36 -26.06 20.71
N TYR A 536 0.11 -25.69 20.97
CA TYR A 536 -0.25 -25.10 22.26
C TYR A 536 -1.57 -25.65 22.82
N MET A 537 -1.61 -25.78 24.15
CA MET A 537 -2.83 -25.95 24.93
C MET A 537 -3.14 -24.64 25.67
N ALA A 538 -4.40 -24.23 25.70
CA ALA A 538 -4.90 -23.18 26.58
C ALA A 538 -5.42 -23.83 27.86
N VAL A 539 -5.07 -23.26 29.02
CA VAL A 539 -5.56 -23.66 30.34
C VAL A 539 -6.35 -22.49 30.91
N GLY A 540 -7.57 -22.76 31.40
CA GLY A 540 -8.46 -21.77 32.02
C GLY A 540 -9.12 -22.27 33.31
N ALA A 541 -8.41 -23.08 34.09
CA ALA A 541 -8.91 -23.73 35.31
C ALA A 541 -8.91 -22.79 36.53
N LEU A 542 -9.72 -21.74 36.50
CA LEU A 542 -9.76 -20.71 37.54
C LEU A 542 -10.42 -21.22 38.84
N GLU A 543 -11.53 -21.93 38.71
CA GLU A 543 -12.28 -22.44 39.84
C GLU A 543 -11.57 -23.63 40.52
N PRO A 544 -11.58 -23.71 41.87
CA PRO A 544 -10.81 -24.71 42.60
C PRO A 544 -11.09 -26.16 42.17
N GLN A 545 -12.34 -26.51 41.87
CA GLN A 545 -12.73 -27.85 41.44
C GLN A 545 -12.17 -28.22 40.06
N PHE A 546 -12.10 -27.27 39.12
CA PHE A 546 -11.53 -27.49 37.80
C PHE A 546 -10.00 -27.61 37.88
N PHE A 547 -9.37 -26.79 38.72
CA PHE A 547 -7.94 -26.90 39.01
C PHE A 547 -7.60 -28.25 39.67
N ALA A 548 -8.44 -28.77 40.55
CA ALA A 548 -8.24 -30.09 41.16
C ALA A 548 -8.23 -31.21 40.10
N ILE A 549 -9.11 -31.14 39.10
CA ILE A 549 -9.14 -32.08 37.97
C ILE A 549 -7.87 -31.94 37.11
N LEU A 550 -7.44 -30.70 36.81
CA LEU A 550 -6.16 -30.44 36.12
C LEU A 550 -4.99 -31.13 36.86
N VAL A 551 -4.90 -30.93 38.17
CA VAL A 551 -3.85 -31.54 39.00
C VAL A 551 -3.94 -33.06 38.98
N GLN A 552 -5.13 -33.64 39.13
CA GLN A 552 -5.35 -35.07 39.08
C GLN A 552 -4.88 -35.67 37.75
N LYS A 553 -5.22 -35.04 36.63
CA LYS A 553 -4.88 -35.49 35.27
C LYS A 553 -3.39 -35.33 34.95
N LEU A 554 -2.72 -34.32 35.53
CA LEU A 554 -1.28 -34.09 35.35
C LEU A 554 -0.39 -34.84 36.35
N LYS A 555 -0.97 -35.41 37.42
CA LYS A 555 -0.23 -36.20 38.43
C LYS A 555 0.62 -37.34 37.83
N PRO A 556 0.13 -38.14 36.85
CA PRO A 556 0.94 -39.18 36.19
C PRO A 556 2.14 -38.62 35.40
N TYR A 557 2.11 -37.34 35.06
CA TYR A 557 3.13 -36.65 34.26
C TYR A 557 4.09 -35.82 35.11
N GLY A 558 4.00 -35.91 36.44
CA GLY A 558 4.97 -35.32 37.36
C GLY A 558 4.49 -34.08 38.12
N LEU A 559 3.21 -33.71 38.06
CA LEU A 559 2.65 -32.65 38.92
C LEU A 559 2.34 -33.20 40.32
N GLN A 560 3.37 -33.55 41.08
CA GLN A 560 3.25 -34.04 42.45
C GLN A 560 3.45 -32.88 43.42
N HIS A 561 2.41 -32.55 44.20
CA HIS A 561 2.38 -31.42 45.15
C HIS A 561 2.54 -30.04 44.47
N PRO A 562 1.57 -29.62 43.63
CA PRO A 562 1.58 -28.26 43.10
C PRO A 562 1.59 -27.26 44.27
N PRO A 563 2.35 -26.15 44.16
CA PRO A 563 2.33 -25.12 45.18
C PRO A 563 0.93 -24.46 45.27
N ASP A 564 0.68 -23.74 46.36
CA ASP A 564 -0.62 -23.12 46.61
C ASP A 564 -0.99 -22.12 45.49
N ARG A 565 -2.08 -22.40 44.78
CA ARG A 565 -2.56 -21.60 43.65
C ARG A 565 -3.00 -20.18 44.06
N GLU A 566 -3.42 -20.01 45.31
CA GLU A 566 -3.82 -18.71 45.88
C GLU A 566 -2.60 -17.88 46.29
N ASP A 567 -1.47 -18.54 46.59
CA ASP A 567 -0.19 -17.87 46.82
C ASP A 567 0.47 -17.48 45.48
N ARG A 568 0.30 -16.21 45.11
CA ARG A 568 0.89 -15.65 43.88
C ARG A 568 2.41 -15.66 43.86
N SER A 569 3.09 -15.74 45.01
CA SER A 569 4.56 -15.84 45.04
C SER A 569 5.04 -17.18 44.47
N SER A 570 4.17 -18.20 44.50
CA SER A 570 4.43 -19.54 43.98
C SER A 570 4.11 -19.70 42.49
N TRP A 571 3.43 -18.73 41.87
CA TRP A 571 3.02 -18.80 40.47
C TRP A 571 4.16 -19.04 39.48
N PRO A 572 5.37 -18.46 39.64
CA PRO A 572 6.50 -18.80 38.77
C PRO A 572 6.85 -20.29 38.80
N GLU A 573 6.83 -20.91 39.99
CA GLU A 573 7.11 -22.33 40.16
C GLU A 573 6.00 -23.19 39.53
N LEU A 574 4.73 -22.89 39.84
CA LEU A 574 3.59 -23.59 39.23
C LEU A 574 3.63 -23.50 37.70
N ARG A 575 3.91 -22.31 37.15
CA ARG A 575 4.03 -22.10 35.71
C ARG A 575 5.14 -22.95 35.10
N ASN A 576 6.30 -23.02 35.75
CA ASN A 576 7.43 -23.82 35.28
C ASN A 576 7.09 -25.31 35.28
N GLN A 577 6.41 -25.81 36.32
CA GLN A 577 5.96 -27.19 36.38
C GLN A 577 4.96 -27.51 35.26
N LEU A 578 3.91 -26.68 35.10
CA LEU A 578 2.93 -26.86 34.03
C LEU A 578 3.58 -26.80 32.64
N ALA A 579 4.47 -25.83 32.40
CA ALA A 579 5.17 -25.71 31.12
C ALA A 579 6.05 -26.93 30.81
N LYS A 580 6.78 -27.44 31.79
CA LYS A 580 7.59 -28.66 31.64
C LYS A 580 6.71 -29.87 31.31
N ILE A 581 5.56 -29.99 31.98
CA ILE A 581 4.64 -31.10 31.78
C ILE A 581 4.00 -31.04 30.40
N PHE A 582 3.40 -29.91 30.01
CA PHE A 582 2.77 -29.79 28.68
C PHE A 582 3.77 -30.02 27.54
N ARG A 583 5.04 -29.60 27.69
CA ARG A 583 6.10 -29.89 26.70
C ARG A 583 6.51 -31.36 26.61
N SER A 584 6.09 -32.22 27.53
CA SER A 584 6.49 -33.65 27.54
C SER A 584 5.73 -34.51 26.52
N GLN A 585 4.53 -34.08 26.09
CA GLN A 585 3.68 -34.80 25.14
C GLN A 585 3.14 -33.88 24.04
N SER A 586 2.64 -34.46 22.94
CA SER A 586 2.05 -33.71 21.83
C SER A 586 0.70 -33.11 22.20
N ARG A 587 0.22 -32.14 21.42
CA ARG A 587 -1.12 -31.55 21.60
C ARG A 587 -2.23 -32.60 21.55
N ALA A 588 -2.19 -33.49 20.57
CA ALA A 588 -3.17 -34.58 20.40
C ALA A 588 -3.21 -35.54 21.60
N HIS A 589 -2.06 -35.78 22.25
CA HIS A 589 -2.02 -36.55 23.49
C HIS A 589 -2.77 -35.82 24.60
N TRP A 590 -2.55 -34.52 24.78
CA TRP A 590 -3.25 -33.73 25.79
C TRP A 590 -4.74 -33.61 25.51
N GLU A 591 -5.14 -33.43 24.25
CA GLU A 591 -6.55 -33.50 23.82
C GLU A 591 -7.18 -34.80 24.35
N SER A 592 -6.58 -35.98 24.11
CA SER A 592 -7.12 -37.25 24.60
C SER A 592 -7.23 -37.40 26.13
N ILE A 593 -6.48 -36.62 26.90
CA ILE A 593 -6.49 -36.65 28.37
C ILE A 593 -7.57 -35.73 28.94
N PHE A 594 -7.82 -34.60 28.27
CA PHE A 594 -8.63 -33.48 28.78
C PHE A 594 -9.98 -33.32 28.08
N ASP A 595 -10.15 -33.84 26.86
CA ASP A 595 -11.44 -33.85 26.18
C ASP A 595 -12.49 -34.53 27.06
N GLU A 596 -13.71 -33.99 27.05
CA GLU A 596 -14.84 -34.44 27.88
C GLU A 596 -14.62 -34.33 29.41
N THR A 597 -13.68 -33.49 29.85
CA THR A 597 -13.44 -33.20 31.28
C THR A 597 -13.63 -31.72 31.62
N ASP A 598 -13.91 -31.45 32.89
CA ASP A 598 -14.00 -30.08 33.42
C ASP A 598 -12.63 -29.49 33.82
N ALA A 599 -11.52 -29.97 33.25
CA ALA A 599 -10.19 -29.44 33.55
C ALA A 599 -9.92 -28.06 32.91
N CYS A 600 -10.81 -27.57 32.04
CA CYS A 600 -10.67 -26.32 31.29
C CYS A 600 -9.36 -26.25 30.49
N VAL A 601 -8.97 -27.36 29.84
CA VAL A 601 -7.78 -27.44 28.98
C VAL A 601 -8.20 -27.78 27.56
N THR A 602 -7.87 -26.91 26.60
CA THR A 602 -8.29 -27.06 25.20
C THR A 602 -7.14 -26.78 24.23
N PRO A 603 -7.12 -27.39 23.03
CA PRO A 603 -6.11 -27.07 22.03
C PRO A 603 -6.26 -25.64 21.52
N VAL A 604 -5.14 -24.95 21.25
CA VAL A 604 -5.14 -23.72 20.47
C VAL A 604 -5.15 -24.09 18.99
N LEU A 605 -6.28 -23.89 18.31
CA LEU A 605 -6.49 -24.23 16.91
C LEU A 605 -6.12 -23.09 15.97
N THR A 606 -5.52 -23.44 14.84
CA THR A 606 -5.26 -22.53 13.72
C THR A 606 -6.48 -22.43 12.79
N GLN A 607 -6.55 -21.37 11.98
CA GLN A 607 -7.62 -21.23 10.99
C GLN A 607 -7.59 -22.36 9.95
N GLN A 608 -6.40 -22.84 9.57
CA GLN A 608 -6.25 -23.98 8.66
C GLN A 608 -6.81 -25.28 9.26
N GLU A 609 -6.68 -25.50 10.56
CA GLU A 609 -7.26 -26.67 11.24
C GLU A 609 -8.78 -26.59 11.30
N LEU A 610 -9.33 -25.41 11.57
CA LEU A 610 -10.78 -25.20 11.53
C LEU A 610 -11.34 -25.44 10.12
N GLU A 611 -10.67 -24.94 9.08
CA GLU A 611 -11.08 -25.18 7.69
C GLU A 611 -10.97 -26.67 7.32
N ALA A 612 -9.86 -27.32 7.64
CA ALA A 612 -9.63 -28.73 7.33
C ALA A 612 -10.62 -29.66 8.06
N SER A 613 -11.03 -29.31 9.28
CA SER A 613 -12.04 -30.04 10.05
C SER A 613 -13.48 -29.72 9.63
N ARG A 614 -13.67 -28.83 8.64
CA ARG A 614 -14.98 -28.33 8.19
C ARG A 614 -15.78 -27.74 9.35
N TYR A 615 -15.12 -27.01 10.23
CA TYR A 615 -15.78 -26.31 11.31
C TYR A 615 -16.87 -25.38 10.76
N GLU A 616 -18.09 -25.55 11.26
CA GLU A 616 -19.25 -24.81 10.77
C GLU A 616 -19.23 -23.36 11.28
N GLN A 617 -18.89 -22.42 10.40
CA GLN A 617 -18.96 -20.98 10.70
C GLN A 617 -20.41 -20.49 10.71
N ARG A 618 -21.08 -20.62 11.86
CA ARG A 618 -22.46 -20.19 12.05
C ARG A 618 -22.60 -18.66 12.20
N PRO A 619 -23.78 -18.09 11.91
CA PRO A 619 -24.08 -16.70 12.24
C PRO A 619 -23.86 -16.40 13.73
N ILE A 620 -23.40 -15.19 14.04
CA ILE A 620 -23.10 -14.75 15.43
C ILE A 620 -24.31 -14.83 16.37
N VAL A 621 -25.53 -14.75 15.84
CA VAL A 621 -26.79 -14.95 16.57
C VAL A 621 -27.72 -15.83 15.74
N ARG A 622 -28.31 -16.85 16.39
CA ARG A 622 -29.41 -17.64 15.83
C ARG A 622 -30.72 -17.15 16.46
N LEU A 623 -31.68 -16.78 15.61
CA LEU A 623 -33.06 -16.50 16.01
C LEU A 623 -33.93 -17.69 15.63
N ASP A 624 -34.94 -17.98 16.44
CA ASP A 624 -35.79 -19.16 16.26
C ASP A 624 -36.72 -19.04 15.03
N THR A 625 -37.38 -17.89 14.89
CA THR A 625 -38.42 -17.67 13.86
C THR A 625 -37.92 -16.91 12.63
N SER A 626 -36.96 -16.01 12.80
CA SER A 626 -36.47 -15.13 11.73
C SER A 626 -35.09 -15.61 11.31
N PRO A 627 -34.93 -16.22 10.14
CA PRO A 627 -33.64 -16.78 9.79
C PRO A 627 -32.66 -15.62 9.57
N ALA A 628 -31.54 -15.64 10.31
CA ALA A 628 -30.50 -14.62 10.18
C ALA A 628 -29.90 -14.56 8.75
N LEU A 629 -30.15 -15.61 7.95
CA LEU A 629 -29.81 -15.74 6.54
C LEU A 629 -30.99 -16.38 5.77
N PRO A 630 -31.26 -16.01 4.52
CA PRO A 630 -32.27 -16.68 3.70
C PRO A 630 -32.02 -18.19 3.60
N ASN A 631 -33.08 -19.00 3.73
CA ASN A 631 -33.00 -20.47 3.76
C ASN A 631 -32.46 -21.14 2.47
N ASN A 632 -32.30 -20.38 1.37
CA ASN A 632 -31.99 -20.90 0.02
C ASN A 632 -30.56 -20.57 -0.47
N ILE A 633 -29.63 -20.23 0.42
CA ILE A 633 -28.24 -19.90 0.02
C ILE A 633 -27.37 -21.17 0.06
N PRO A 634 -26.69 -21.56 -1.04
CA PRO A 634 -25.81 -22.73 -1.09
C PRO A 634 -24.69 -22.69 -0.04
N GLU A 635 -24.29 -23.89 0.41
CA GLU A 635 -23.28 -24.22 1.42
C GLU A 635 -22.35 -23.06 1.85
N HIS A 636 -22.66 -22.51 3.03
CA HIS A 636 -21.78 -21.58 3.73
C HIS A 636 -20.68 -22.38 4.44
N ASP A 637 -19.54 -22.58 3.78
CA ASP A 637 -18.37 -23.12 4.48
C ASP A 637 -17.73 -22.05 5.40
N GLY A 638 -17.96 -20.75 5.14
CA GLY A 638 -17.34 -19.65 5.88
C GLY A 638 -15.88 -19.39 5.51
N TYR A 639 -15.34 -20.15 4.56
CA TYR A 639 -13.96 -20.10 4.11
C TYR A 639 -13.83 -19.56 2.68
N LYS A 640 -14.92 -19.55 1.89
CA LYS A 640 -14.95 -18.98 0.53
C LYS A 640 -15.60 -17.60 0.47
N SER A 641 -14.91 -16.67 -0.18
CA SER A 641 -15.43 -15.35 -0.55
C SER A 641 -14.84 -14.90 -1.89
N SER A 642 -15.49 -13.97 -2.56
CA SER A 642 -15.00 -13.32 -3.78
C SER A 642 -15.05 -11.81 -3.61
N PRO A 643 -14.04 -11.06 -4.10
CA PRO A 643 -14.08 -9.61 -4.06
C PRO A 643 -15.28 -9.06 -4.85
N LEU A 644 -15.92 -8.03 -4.33
CA LEU A 644 -16.96 -7.29 -5.06
C LEU A 644 -16.34 -6.48 -6.19
N ARG A 645 -16.80 -6.75 -7.42
CA ARG A 645 -16.44 -5.94 -8.59
C ARG A 645 -17.24 -4.65 -8.59
N ALA A 646 -16.61 -3.55 -8.99
CA ALA A 646 -17.31 -2.28 -9.14
C ALA A 646 -18.48 -2.42 -10.13
N GLY A 647 -19.65 -1.87 -9.79
CA GLY A 647 -20.87 -1.99 -10.59
C GLY A 647 -21.62 -3.32 -10.45
N HIS A 648 -21.07 -4.31 -9.75
CA HIS A 648 -21.69 -5.64 -9.63
C HIS A 648 -23.05 -5.58 -8.93
N GLY A 649 -24.11 -6.03 -9.59
CA GLY A 649 -25.47 -6.06 -9.06
C GLY A 649 -26.13 -4.68 -8.89
N GLY A 650 -25.48 -3.59 -9.32
CA GLY A 650 -25.94 -2.22 -9.10
C GLY A 650 -27.26 -1.89 -9.80
N VAL A 651 -27.37 -2.20 -11.10
CA VAL A 651 -28.58 -1.96 -11.91
C VAL A 651 -29.80 -2.67 -11.33
N GLN A 652 -29.62 -3.93 -10.90
CA GLN A 652 -30.68 -4.73 -10.31
C GLN A 652 -31.18 -4.09 -9.00
N VAL A 653 -30.26 -3.69 -8.11
CA VAL A 653 -30.62 -3.05 -6.84
C VAL A 653 -31.38 -1.74 -7.04
N LEU A 654 -30.96 -0.89 -7.99
CA LEU A 654 -31.68 0.34 -8.31
C LEU A 654 -33.10 0.05 -8.82
N SER A 655 -33.26 -0.99 -9.64
CA SER A 655 -34.56 -1.43 -10.14
C SER A 655 -35.46 -1.95 -9.01
N GLU A 656 -34.92 -2.76 -8.11
CA GLU A 656 -35.66 -3.38 -7.00
C GLU A 656 -36.04 -2.36 -5.92
N TRP A 657 -35.12 -1.47 -5.54
CA TRP A 657 -35.34 -0.53 -4.43
C TRP A 657 -36.13 0.71 -4.85
N LEU A 658 -35.91 1.20 -6.07
CA LEU A 658 -36.46 2.48 -6.53
C LEU A 658 -37.50 2.32 -7.64
N GLY A 659 -37.64 1.12 -8.22
CA GLY A 659 -38.44 0.91 -9.43
C GLY A 659 -37.82 1.54 -10.68
N TRP A 660 -36.56 1.99 -10.61
CA TRP A 660 -35.88 2.72 -11.67
C TRP A 660 -35.51 1.82 -12.84
N LYS A 661 -35.65 2.33 -14.07
CA LYS A 661 -35.31 1.63 -15.30
C LYS A 661 -34.08 2.24 -15.96
N LEU A 662 -33.12 1.38 -16.31
CA LEU A 662 -31.92 1.76 -17.05
C LEU A 662 -32.31 2.39 -18.41
N GLY A 663 -31.71 3.54 -18.74
CA GLY A 663 -32.02 4.33 -19.93
C GLY A 663 -33.28 5.18 -19.83
N VAL A 664 -34.02 5.11 -18.71
CA VAL A 664 -35.23 5.91 -18.48
C VAL A 664 -35.06 6.79 -17.25
N ASP A 665 -34.76 6.18 -16.11
CA ASP A 665 -34.61 6.86 -14.82
C ASP A 665 -33.14 7.08 -14.46
N PHE A 666 -32.22 6.31 -15.04
CA PHE A 666 -30.78 6.48 -14.89
C PHE A 666 -30.01 5.86 -16.06
N ASP A 667 -28.80 6.36 -16.30
CA ASP A 667 -27.82 5.78 -17.22
C ASP A 667 -26.66 5.15 -16.45
N ASP A 668 -26.10 4.07 -17.00
CA ASP A 668 -24.85 3.44 -16.53
C ASP A 668 -23.73 3.81 -17.51
N THR A 669 -22.88 4.76 -17.12
CA THR A 669 -21.87 5.36 -17.99
C THR A 669 -20.46 4.91 -17.59
N ASP A 670 -19.46 5.21 -18.43
CA ASP A 670 -18.04 5.01 -18.10
C ASP A 670 -17.57 5.78 -16.83
N ARG A 671 -18.37 6.74 -16.34
CA ARG A 671 -18.14 7.50 -15.10
C ARG A 671 -19.01 7.03 -13.92
N GLY A 672 -19.83 6.01 -14.13
CA GLY A 672 -20.78 5.46 -13.17
C GLY A 672 -22.24 5.80 -13.48
N ILE A 673 -23.11 5.50 -12.52
CA ILE A 673 -24.55 5.71 -12.53
C ILE A 673 -24.85 7.21 -12.46
N VAL A 674 -25.69 7.67 -13.40
CA VAL A 674 -26.21 9.03 -13.46
C VAL A 674 -27.74 8.97 -13.47
N GLY A 675 -28.37 9.40 -12.39
CA GLY A 675 -29.84 9.49 -12.30
C GLY A 675 -30.37 10.65 -13.15
N HIS A 676 -31.41 10.37 -13.93
CA HIS A 676 -32.17 11.39 -14.65
C HIS A 676 -33.02 12.17 -13.66
N ALA A 677 -33.19 13.48 -13.91
CA ALA A 677 -34.13 14.25 -13.12
C ALA A 677 -35.52 13.63 -13.32
N THR A 678 -36.08 13.06 -12.25
CA THR A 678 -37.47 12.61 -12.26
C THR A 678 -38.32 13.80 -12.68
N LYS A 679 -39.07 13.66 -13.77
CA LYS A 679 -40.21 14.55 -14.02
C LYS A 679 -41.05 14.46 -12.76
N SER A 680 -41.13 15.55 -12.02
CA SER A 680 -41.96 15.68 -10.84
C SER A 680 -43.30 15.01 -11.09
N ALA A 681 -43.51 13.84 -10.48
CA ALA A 681 -44.85 13.33 -10.33
C ALA A 681 -45.56 14.42 -9.51
N LYS A 682 -46.49 15.12 -10.17
CA LYS A 682 -47.46 15.98 -9.49
C LYS A 682 -48.08 15.13 -8.39
N LEU A 683 -47.75 15.44 -7.14
CA LEU A 683 -48.54 15.06 -5.98
C LEU A 683 -49.86 15.82 -6.01
#